data_AF-A0A7S4L6C2-F1
#
_entry.id   AF-A0A7S4L6C2-F1
#
_cell.length_a   1.000
_cell.length_b   1.000
_cell.length_c   1.000
_cell.angle_alpha   90.00
_cell.angle_beta   90.00
_cell.angle_gamma   90.00
#
_symmetry.space_group_name_H-M   'P 1'
#
loop_
_entity.id
_entity.type
_entity.pdbx_description
1 polymer ?
#
loop_
_entity_poly.entity_id
_entity_poly.type
_entity_poly.pdbx_seq_one_letter_code
_entity_poly.pdbx_strand_id
1 'polypeptide(L)'
;MKGISEMLQAVLQALGRAAGLMPSSKARDAQLTRRPSWAESSSFKDIHESVKKVSPDKSLAIATKHLPLGSVFRCSNTIAAALSFTIFQLFYTSVGVLGLYGLAKEKVWYGMSGRALSSSKFSFTILETRSAQIRHWSDLPAWGVSKEGHLLSHNHSQAVKLREDGAVTLELSLEDPIDFDGWFFNTSASRPPEYDPVKFKFHYWTGDRWQAAGSSSDIDYAGSVIYLDGYFPTSSARGSCHTFSIYKPIPVRTVDFLSRLTSYSLIATAGFLAVFKRNFLAQHISLLVHPSMVVLFSFEALSTSPLDVSWSTLRAFVLVVLHSIHSIIMLQNEMSNNFIWRGCYLLLFGLCTAGRDFFGPKDCSSECIRSGSIFFFLGTLFKILGWHSKLSAINSVKEDARKYNLMWEELMLRPSTLMLVRKLEHTCEMLESVAQVNRVADLPRSAVVSALFQHIQRRCRQRDAHGQLVRELETLYMQAQQLQVVLRSKVLQWAAISDGYLRAVKGQGGGGGLVSVREDLDKKSIGWAKLKRVDRAVEKIMRCYGGDVSMIVDICRQDIVFDDVQQIITCLRAITNDRDVHMLGVKNSLSTKFDSSRSAGYRHVALYFNISNKETIASRCSRHVCELQLVLSKFYNLKSSEGHRRYICFRNLMG
;
A
#
# COMPACT_ATOMS: atom_id res chain seq x y z
N MET A 1 -15.13 -25.67 2.21
CA MET A 1 -16.05 -24.78 1.46
C MET A 1 -17.06 -24.09 2.38
N LYS A 2 -17.94 -24.81 3.09
CA LYS A 2 -18.96 -24.23 4.01
C LYS A 2 -18.39 -23.24 5.04
N GLY A 3 -17.33 -23.62 5.77
CA GLY A 3 -16.71 -22.72 6.77
C GLY A 3 -16.03 -21.47 6.18
N ILE A 4 -15.52 -21.51 4.94
CA ILE A 4 -14.96 -20.32 4.27
C ILE A 4 -16.08 -19.35 3.88
N SER A 5 -17.21 -19.89 3.41
CA SER A 5 -18.39 -19.09 3.08
C SER A 5 -18.97 -18.40 4.32
N GLU A 6 -19.10 -19.12 5.44
CA GLU A 6 -19.57 -18.57 6.72
C GLU A 6 -18.61 -17.50 7.26
N MET A 7 -17.30 -17.72 7.18
CA MET A 7 -16.29 -16.73 7.56
C MET A 7 -16.36 -15.47 6.68
N LEU A 8 -16.47 -15.62 5.36
CA LEU A 8 -16.63 -14.50 4.42
C LEU A 8 -17.92 -13.72 4.72
N GLN A 9 -19.01 -14.42 5.03
CA GLN A 9 -20.28 -13.78 5.38
C GLN A 9 -20.18 -13.00 6.70
N ALA A 10 -19.50 -13.56 7.72
CA ALA A 10 -19.23 -12.85 8.98
C ALA A 10 -18.34 -11.61 8.76
N VAL A 11 -17.30 -11.72 7.92
CA VAL A 11 -16.44 -10.59 7.52
C VAL A 11 -17.26 -9.52 6.79
N LEU A 12 -18.11 -9.90 5.84
CA LEU A 12 -18.98 -8.98 5.10
C LEU A 12 -19.99 -8.28 6.02
N GLN A 13 -20.59 -9.01 6.96
CA GLN A 13 -21.48 -8.42 7.97
C GLN A 13 -20.75 -7.47 8.93
N ALA A 14 -19.53 -7.81 9.33
CA ALA A 14 -18.68 -6.94 10.14
C ALA A 14 -18.28 -5.68 9.36
N LEU A 15 -17.93 -5.81 8.07
CA LEU A 15 -17.65 -4.69 7.18
C LEU A 15 -18.87 -3.78 6.99
N GLY A 16 -20.06 -4.35 6.79
CA GLY A 16 -21.31 -3.59 6.67
C GLY A 16 -21.63 -2.76 7.93
N ARG A 17 -21.40 -3.35 9.11
CA ARG A 17 -21.52 -2.63 10.40
C ARG A 17 -20.46 -1.56 10.57
N ALA A 18 -19.19 -1.86 10.26
CA ALA A 18 -18.06 -0.94 10.40
C ALA A 18 -18.12 0.24 9.40
N ALA A 19 -18.72 0.04 8.23
CA ALA A 19 -18.90 1.06 7.21
C ALA A 19 -20.04 2.05 7.53
N GLY A 20 -20.80 1.83 8.61
CA GLY A 20 -21.98 2.63 8.93
C GLY A 20 -23.13 2.45 7.92
N LEU A 21 -23.10 1.37 7.12
CA LEU A 21 -24.17 1.02 6.16
C LEU A 21 -25.41 0.44 6.87
N MET A 22 -25.28 0.10 8.16
CA MET A 22 -26.42 -0.20 9.01
C MET A 22 -26.61 0.91 10.06
N PRO A 23 -27.75 1.61 10.07
CA PRO A 23 -27.99 2.72 10.98
C PRO A 23 -28.15 2.19 12.41
N SER A 24 -27.11 2.33 13.23
CA SER A 24 -27.23 2.26 14.69
C SER A 24 -27.43 3.67 15.23
N SER A 25 -28.68 4.04 15.55
CA SER A 25 -29.02 5.32 16.16
C SER A 25 -28.24 5.56 17.48
N LYS A 26 -27.93 4.50 18.23
CA LYS A 26 -27.22 4.58 19.51
C LYS A 26 -25.72 4.89 19.40
N ALA A 27 -25.06 4.58 18.29
CA ALA A 27 -23.61 4.80 18.16
C ALA A 27 -23.24 6.26 17.84
N ARG A 28 -24.12 7.00 17.14
CA ARG A 28 -23.92 8.43 16.85
C ARG A 28 -23.93 9.28 18.12
N ASP A 29 -24.87 9.03 19.03
CA ASP A 29 -25.03 9.85 20.25
C ASP A 29 -23.97 9.55 21.31
N ALA A 30 -23.47 8.31 21.38
CA ALA A 30 -22.39 7.92 22.30
C ALA A 30 -21.02 8.53 21.92
N GLN A 31 -20.77 8.82 20.63
CA GLN A 31 -19.58 9.55 20.18
C GLN A 31 -19.68 11.06 20.42
N LEU A 32 -20.90 11.61 20.52
CA LEU A 32 -21.14 13.05 20.62
C LEU A 32 -21.16 13.58 22.06
N THR A 33 -21.43 12.72 23.06
CA THR A 33 -21.73 13.17 24.44
C THR A 33 -20.60 12.95 25.46
N ARG A 34 -19.54 12.19 25.15
CA ARG A 34 -18.40 12.03 26.07
C ARG A 34 -17.49 13.27 26.07
N ARG A 35 -17.72 14.18 27.02
CA ARG A 35 -16.71 15.18 27.42
C ARG A 35 -15.49 14.44 27.99
N PRO A 36 -14.27 14.64 27.48
CA PRO A 36 -13.07 14.05 28.08
C PRO A 36 -12.80 14.72 29.44
N SER A 37 -12.70 13.94 30.50
CA SER A 37 -12.45 14.37 31.89
C SER A 37 -11.02 14.89 32.16
N TRP A 38 -10.26 15.25 31.13
CA TRP A 38 -8.83 15.59 31.22
C TRP A 38 -8.56 17.08 31.00
N ALA A 39 -9.56 17.94 31.24
CA ALA A 39 -9.52 19.36 30.86
C ALA A 39 -8.81 20.26 31.88
N GLU A 40 -8.42 19.75 33.04
CA GLU A 40 -7.69 20.51 34.07
C GLU A 40 -6.19 20.20 34.02
N SER A 41 -5.39 21.21 34.36
CA SER A 41 -3.96 21.33 34.08
C SER A 41 -3.15 20.10 34.50
N SER A 42 -2.93 19.18 33.55
CA SER A 42 -1.91 18.15 33.68
C SER A 42 -0.56 18.84 33.87
N SER A 43 0.05 18.64 35.02
CA SER A 43 1.36 19.16 35.36
C SER A 43 2.39 18.66 34.34
N PHE A 44 3.52 19.36 34.22
CA PHE A 44 4.62 18.91 33.37
C PHE A 44 5.05 17.45 33.69
N LYS A 45 4.91 17.05 34.96
CA LYS A 45 5.17 15.68 35.42
C LYS A 45 4.24 14.66 34.77
N ASP A 46 2.97 14.99 34.60
CA ASP A 46 1.97 14.13 33.94
C ASP A 46 2.23 13.98 32.44
N ILE A 47 2.64 15.08 31.79
CA ILE A 47 3.08 15.06 30.40
C ILE A 47 4.32 14.18 30.27
N HIS A 48 5.31 14.38 31.16
CA HIS A 48 6.55 13.63 31.15
C HIS A 48 6.32 12.12 31.35
N GLU A 49 5.50 11.72 32.32
CA GLU A 49 5.15 10.31 32.54
C GLU A 49 4.34 9.73 31.38
N SER A 50 3.45 10.51 30.77
CA SER A 50 2.68 10.07 29.60
C SER A 50 3.53 9.86 28.35
N VAL A 51 4.68 10.54 28.21
CA VAL A 51 5.54 10.46 27.02
C VAL A 51 6.62 9.38 27.15
N LYS A 52 7.19 9.16 28.34
CA LYS A 52 8.44 8.36 28.52
C LYS A 52 8.38 6.87 28.13
N LYS A 53 7.21 6.28 27.85
CA LYS A 53 7.09 4.81 27.65
C LYS A 53 6.06 4.36 26.60
N VAL A 54 5.64 5.24 25.69
CA VAL A 54 4.65 4.84 24.68
C VAL A 54 5.38 4.22 23.48
N SER A 55 5.48 2.88 23.48
CA SER A 55 5.96 2.13 22.32
C SER A 55 5.22 2.56 21.05
N PRO A 56 5.84 2.54 19.85
CA PRO A 56 5.20 2.91 18.60
C PRO A 56 3.82 2.27 18.38
N ASP A 57 3.64 1.01 18.76
CA ASP A 57 2.34 0.32 18.66
C ASP A 57 1.25 0.89 19.57
N LYS A 58 1.60 1.33 20.78
CA LYS A 58 0.67 2.02 21.69
C LYS A 58 0.29 3.38 21.10
N SER A 59 1.26 4.10 20.53
CA SER A 59 1.05 5.36 19.81
C SER A 59 0.10 5.17 18.62
N LEU A 60 0.28 4.10 17.85
CA LEU A 60 -0.63 3.73 16.77
C LEU A 60 -2.02 3.37 17.28
N ALA A 61 -2.12 2.60 18.36
CA ALA A 61 -3.41 2.24 18.95
C ALA A 61 -4.19 3.48 19.42
N ILE A 62 -3.51 4.46 20.03
CA ILE A 62 -4.10 5.76 20.37
C ILE A 62 -4.55 6.47 19.08
N ALA A 63 -3.69 6.51 18.07
CA ALA A 63 -3.97 7.20 16.80
C ALA A 63 -5.13 6.60 16.00
N THR A 64 -5.42 5.31 16.19
CA THR A 64 -6.41 4.54 15.43
C THR A 64 -7.71 4.29 16.20
N LYS A 65 -7.74 4.49 17.52
CA LYS A 65 -8.89 4.23 18.41
C LYS A 65 -10.21 4.84 17.94
N HIS A 66 -10.15 6.02 17.32
CA HIS A 66 -11.33 6.78 16.88
C HIS A 66 -11.47 6.86 15.37
N LEU A 67 -10.66 6.11 14.63
CA LEU A 67 -10.67 6.13 13.18
C LEU A 67 -11.73 5.18 12.64
N PRO A 68 -12.56 5.62 11.69
CA PRO A 68 -13.39 4.71 10.93
C PRO A 68 -12.51 3.89 9.98
N LEU A 69 -12.93 2.66 9.71
CA LEU A 69 -12.17 1.67 8.94
C LEU A 69 -11.66 2.21 7.59
N GLY A 70 -12.45 3.03 6.90
CA GLY A 70 -12.07 3.60 5.60
C GLY A 70 -10.92 4.62 5.65
N SER A 71 -10.66 5.25 6.80
CA SER A 71 -9.57 6.24 6.94
C SER A 71 -8.18 5.61 7.08
N VAL A 72 -8.16 4.32 7.44
CA VAL A 72 -6.94 3.51 7.58
C VAL A 72 -6.14 3.47 6.28
N PHE A 73 -6.84 3.38 5.15
CA PHE A 73 -6.24 3.32 3.82
C PHE A 73 -5.58 4.62 3.36
N ARG A 74 -5.72 5.71 4.13
CA ARG A 74 -5.11 7.02 3.84
C ARG A 74 -4.05 7.42 4.86
N CYS A 75 -3.72 6.54 5.79
CA CYS A 75 -2.61 6.76 6.70
C CYS A 75 -1.29 6.53 5.95
N SER A 76 -0.25 7.30 6.28
CA SER A 76 1.11 7.09 5.76
C SER A 76 1.63 5.65 5.95
N ASN A 77 1.21 4.98 7.04
CA ASN A 77 1.46 3.55 7.27
C ASN A 77 0.16 2.74 7.15
N THR A 78 -0.35 2.56 5.93
CA THR A 78 -1.64 1.89 5.67
C THR A 78 -1.71 0.47 6.23
N ILE A 79 -0.62 -0.32 6.12
CA ILE A 79 -0.57 -1.71 6.58
C ILE A 79 -0.62 -1.79 8.11
N ALA A 80 0.26 -1.09 8.84
CA ALA A 80 0.20 -1.09 10.31
C ALA A 80 -1.13 -0.53 10.82
N ALA A 81 -1.63 0.55 10.20
CA ALA A 81 -2.93 1.09 10.54
C ALA A 81 -4.03 0.04 10.34
N ALA A 82 -4.03 -0.72 9.25
CA ALA A 82 -5.01 -1.78 9.01
C ALA A 82 -4.88 -2.91 10.02
N LEU A 83 -3.66 -3.37 10.27
CA LEU A 83 -3.36 -4.40 11.25
C LEU A 83 -3.73 -4.00 12.69
N SER A 84 -3.94 -2.72 12.98
CA SER A 84 -4.49 -2.30 14.28
C SER A 84 -5.96 -2.69 14.50
N PHE A 85 -6.70 -3.02 13.43
CA PHE A 85 -8.11 -3.41 13.47
C PHE A 85 -8.26 -4.94 13.42
N THR A 86 -9.08 -5.48 14.32
CA THR A 86 -9.34 -6.93 14.45
C THR A 86 -9.74 -7.60 13.15
N ILE A 87 -10.50 -6.95 12.28
CA ILE A 87 -10.94 -7.55 11.02
C ILE A 87 -9.77 -7.88 10.08
N PHE A 88 -8.76 -7.01 10.01
CA PHE A 88 -7.55 -7.27 9.21
C PHE A 88 -6.62 -8.25 9.92
N GLN A 89 -6.56 -8.21 11.26
CA GLN A 89 -5.82 -9.20 12.04
C GLN A 89 -6.32 -10.62 11.77
N LEU A 90 -7.64 -10.81 11.83
CA LEU A 90 -8.30 -12.08 11.50
C LEU A 90 -8.08 -12.45 10.03
N PHE A 91 -8.21 -11.49 9.10
CA PHE A 91 -7.96 -11.75 7.68
C PHE A 91 -6.53 -12.27 7.42
N TYR A 92 -5.50 -11.57 7.90
CA TYR A 92 -4.11 -11.98 7.71
C TYR A 92 -3.82 -13.33 8.39
N THR A 93 -4.30 -13.51 9.62
CA THR A 93 -4.10 -14.78 10.35
C THR A 93 -4.79 -15.94 9.63
N SER A 94 -6.06 -15.79 9.24
CA SER A 94 -6.81 -16.82 8.53
C SER A 94 -6.21 -17.16 7.18
N VAL A 95 -5.82 -16.16 6.37
CA VAL A 95 -5.21 -16.40 5.06
C VAL A 95 -3.88 -17.14 5.20
N GLY A 96 -3.03 -16.72 6.14
CA GLY A 96 -1.76 -17.38 6.41
C GLY A 96 -1.94 -18.82 6.92
N VAL A 97 -2.79 -19.03 7.92
CA VAL A 97 -3.03 -20.37 8.51
C VAL A 97 -3.71 -21.32 7.52
N LEU A 98 -4.72 -20.87 6.78
CA LEU A 98 -5.38 -21.69 5.76
C LEU A 98 -4.43 -22.03 4.61
N GLY A 99 -3.55 -21.09 4.23
CA GLY A 99 -2.50 -21.34 3.23
C GLY A 99 -1.50 -22.39 3.71
N LEU A 100 -1.03 -22.30 4.96
CA LEU A 100 -0.16 -23.31 5.57
C LEU A 100 -0.82 -24.67 5.69
N TYR A 101 -2.11 -24.72 6.06
CA TYR A 101 -2.89 -25.95 6.12
C TYR A 101 -3.04 -26.58 4.73
N GLY A 102 -3.34 -25.77 3.71
CA GLY A 102 -3.38 -26.21 2.31
C GLY A 102 -2.05 -26.81 1.87
N LEU A 103 -0.95 -26.15 2.20
CA LEU A 103 0.41 -26.61 1.88
C LEU A 103 0.78 -27.90 2.64
N ALA A 104 0.37 -28.05 3.90
CA ALA A 104 0.58 -29.28 4.67
C ALA A 104 -0.21 -30.45 4.07
N LYS A 105 -1.46 -30.22 3.65
CA LYS A 105 -2.27 -31.21 2.95
C LYS A 105 -1.66 -31.59 1.59
N GLU A 106 -1.17 -30.61 0.85
CA GLU A 106 -0.43 -30.81 -0.40
C GLU A 106 0.84 -31.64 -0.16
N LYS A 107 1.61 -31.38 0.90
CA LYS A 107 2.80 -32.18 1.23
C LYS A 107 2.47 -33.59 1.70
N VAL A 108 1.40 -33.80 2.45
CA VAL A 108 0.93 -35.16 2.78
C VAL A 108 0.52 -35.89 1.51
N TRP A 109 -0.09 -35.20 0.55
CA TRP A 109 -0.46 -35.77 -0.74
C TRP A 109 0.78 -36.07 -1.61
N TYR A 110 1.59 -35.07 -1.95
CA TYR A 110 2.74 -35.18 -2.85
C TYR A 110 3.99 -35.84 -2.21
N GLY A 111 4.17 -35.71 -0.90
CA GLY A 111 5.27 -36.31 -0.16
C GLY A 111 5.04 -37.78 0.19
N MET A 112 3.78 -38.25 0.21
CA MET A 112 3.47 -39.68 0.22
C MET A 112 3.26 -40.26 -1.19
N SER A 113 2.96 -39.43 -2.20
CA SER A 113 2.77 -39.86 -3.59
C SER A 113 4.03 -39.77 -4.45
N GLY A 114 5.21 -40.09 -3.89
CA GLY A 114 6.25 -40.73 -4.73
C GLY A 114 5.72 -41.99 -5.45
N ARG A 115 4.51 -42.45 -5.11
CA ARG A 115 3.67 -43.30 -5.94
C ARG A 115 3.55 -42.71 -7.33
N ALA A 116 4.33 -43.27 -8.23
CA ALA A 116 4.06 -43.30 -9.65
C ALA A 116 2.55 -43.43 -9.90
N LEU A 117 2.05 -42.68 -10.89
CA LEU A 117 0.66 -42.86 -11.32
C LEU A 117 0.52 -44.29 -11.80
N SER A 118 -0.60 -44.96 -11.48
CA SER A 118 -0.82 -46.32 -11.94
C SER A 118 -1.99 -46.33 -12.92
N SER A 119 -1.75 -46.85 -14.11
CA SER A 119 -2.79 -46.98 -15.13
C SER A 119 -2.52 -48.19 -16.02
N SER A 120 -3.58 -48.88 -16.42
CA SER A 120 -3.53 -49.93 -17.44
C SER A 120 -3.88 -49.39 -18.83
N LYS A 121 -4.36 -48.15 -18.97
CA LYS A 121 -4.72 -47.57 -20.27
C LYS A 121 -4.12 -46.18 -20.46
N PHE A 122 -3.54 -45.98 -21.63
CA PHE A 122 -2.90 -44.73 -22.05
C PHE A 122 -3.40 -44.34 -23.43
N SER A 123 -3.45 -43.04 -23.69
CA SER A 123 -3.91 -42.48 -24.96
C SER A 123 -2.98 -41.35 -25.38
N PHE A 124 -2.26 -41.56 -26.48
CA PHE A 124 -1.45 -40.54 -27.13
C PHE A 124 -2.16 -40.02 -28.38
N THR A 125 -2.67 -38.80 -28.31
CA THR A 125 -3.40 -38.14 -29.39
C THR A 125 -2.49 -37.14 -30.09
N ILE A 126 -2.25 -37.33 -31.37
CA ILE A 126 -1.53 -36.38 -32.21
C ILE A 126 -2.54 -35.53 -32.95
N LEU A 127 -2.42 -34.23 -32.73
CA LEU A 127 -3.26 -33.20 -33.31
C LEU A 127 -2.64 -32.66 -34.61
N GLU A 128 -1.31 -32.58 -34.68
CA GLU A 128 -0.60 -32.00 -35.82
C GLU A 128 0.83 -32.55 -35.91
N THR A 129 1.28 -32.77 -37.14
CA THR A 129 2.67 -33.07 -37.48
C THR A 129 3.30 -31.86 -38.16
N ARG A 130 4.64 -31.85 -38.31
CA ARG A 130 5.36 -30.72 -38.91
C ARG A 130 4.87 -30.34 -40.33
N SER A 131 4.31 -31.27 -41.11
CA SER A 131 3.73 -31.01 -42.45
C SER A 131 2.19 -30.95 -42.50
N ALA A 132 1.52 -30.83 -41.34
CA ALA A 132 0.08 -30.57 -41.18
C ALA A 132 -0.91 -31.63 -41.74
N GLN A 133 -0.47 -32.72 -42.38
CA GLN A 133 -1.36 -33.79 -42.86
C GLN A 133 -0.89 -35.19 -42.43
N ILE A 134 -1.62 -35.80 -41.50
CA ILE A 134 -1.43 -37.22 -41.13
C ILE A 134 -2.21 -38.08 -42.14
N ARG A 135 -1.53 -38.55 -43.20
CA ARG A 135 -2.18 -39.40 -44.23
C ARG A 135 -2.14 -40.90 -43.91
N HIS A 136 -1.16 -41.35 -43.13
CA HIS A 136 -0.97 -42.76 -42.79
C HIS A 136 -0.50 -42.93 -41.33
N TRP A 137 -1.09 -43.90 -40.62
CA TRP A 137 -0.86 -44.16 -39.19
C TRP A 137 0.25 -45.18 -38.93
N SER A 138 0.63 -45.99 -39.92
CA SER A 138 1.69 -47.01 -39.89
C SER A 138 3.11 -46.46 -39.67
N ASP A 139 3.17 -45.16 -39.37
CA ASP A 139 4.30 -44.28 -39.59
C ASP A 139 4.77 -43.62 -38.29
N LEU A 140 4.06 -43.96 -37.21
CA LEU A 140 4.19 -43.34 -35.92
C LEU A 140 5.38 -43.91 -35.14
N PRO A 141 6.34 -43.06 -34.75
CA PRO A 141 7.47 -43.51 -33.99
C PRO A 141 7.04 -44.00 -32.60
N ALA A 142 7.84 -44.91 -32.02
CA ALA A 142 7.51 -45.57 -30.76
C ALA A 142 7.18 -44.54 -29.67
N TRP A 143 6.10 -44.79 -28.93
CA TRP A 143 5.70 -44.00 -27.77
C TRP A 143 5.41 -44.94 -26.60
N GLY A 144 5.45 -44.42 -25.39
CA GLY A 144 5.18 -45.21 -24.21
C GLY A 144 5.27 -44.40 -22.93
N VAL A 145 5.30 -45.11 -21.81
CA VAL A 145 5.52 -44.52 -20.48
C VAL A 145 6.94 -44.77 -19.99
N SER A 146 7.39 -43.95 -19.06
CA SER A 146 8.65 -44.14 -18.35
C SER A 146 8.42 -44.22 -16.85
N LYS A 147 9.31 -44.93 -16.16
CA LYS A 147 9.41 -44.95 -14.70
C LYS A 147 10.88 -44.76 -14.32
N GLU A 148 11.17 -43.75 -13.53
CA GLU A 148 12.51 -43.44 -13.01
C GLU A 148 13.56 -43.28 -14.12
N GLY A 149 13.15 -42.71 -15.26
CA GLY A 149 13.99 -42.55 -16.45
C GLY A 149 14.16 -43.80 -17.30
N HIS A 150 13.65 -44.96 -16.85
CA HIS A 150 13.61 -46.17 -17.67
C HIS A 150 12.38 -46.16 -18.58
N LEU A 151 12.60 -46.35 -19.89
CA LEU A 151 11.53 -46.48 -20.86
C LEU A 151 10.88 -47.86 -20.69
N LEU A 152 9.60 -47.88 -20.34
CA LEU A 152 8.82 -49.11 -20.25
C LEU A 152 8.34 -49.43 -21.68
N SER A 153 9.18 -50.13 -22.44
CA SER A 153 8.89 -50.53 -23.81
C SER A 153 7.87 -51.67 -23.83
N HIS A 154 6.76 -51.47 -24.54
CA HIS A 154 5.79 -52.53 -24.80
C HIS A 154 5.57 -52.67 -26.32
N ASN A 155 6.00 -53.80 -26.87
CA ASN A 155 5.81 -54.21 -28.28
C ASN A 155 4.36 -54.68 -28.57
N HIS A 156 3.36 -54.14 -27.87
CA HIS A 156 2.00 -54.65 -27.94
C HIS A 156 1.11 -53.89 -28.92
N SER A 157 0.12 -54.61 -29.45
CA SER A 157 -0.86 -54.20 -30.44
C SER A 157 -1.50 -52.86 -30.07
N GLN A 158 -1.22 -51.83 -30.86
CA GLN A 158 -1.78 -50.50 -30.70
C GLN A 158 -3.13 -50.43 -31.40
N ALA A 159 -4.19 -50.09 -30.66
CA ALA A 159 -5.46 -49.74 -31.27
C ALA A 159 -5.35 -48.29 -31.78
N VAL A 160 -5.41 -48.11 -33.09
CA VAL A 160 -5.38 -46.80 -33.73
C VAL A 160 -6.81 -46.35 -34.01
N LYS A 161 -7.20 -45.21 -33.44
CA LYS A 161 -8.47 -44.55 -33.74
C LYS A 161 -8.19 -43.27 -34.52
N LEU A 162 -8.58 -43.26 -35.79
CA LEU A 162 -8.65 -42.06 -36.61
C LEU A 162 -9.92 -41.29 -36.25
N ARG A 163 -9.77 -40.01 -35.92
CA ARG A 163 -10.90 -39.11 -35.65
C ARG A 163 -11.26 -38.34 -36.92
N GLU A 164 -12.52 -37.94 -37.03
CA GLU A 164 -13.04 -37.14 -38.15
C GLU A 164 -12.36 -35.76 -38.29
N ASP A 165 -11.76 -35.25 -37.21
CA ASP A 165 -10.99 -34.00 -37.18
C ASP A 165 -9.54 -34.14 -37.69
N GLY A 166 -9.15 -35.32 -38.18
CA GLY A 166 -7.80 -35.61 -38.65
C GLY A 166 -6.80 -35.91 -37.54
N ALA A 167 -7.20 -35.87 -36.26
CA ALA A 167 -6.34 -36.27 -35.16
C ALA A 167 -6.21 -37.80 -35.10
N VAL A 168 -5.01 -38.28 -34.80
CA VAL A 168 -4.73 -39.71 -34.62
C VAL A 168 -4.56 -40.01 -33.15
N THR A 169 -5.39 -40.90 -32.61
CA THR A 169 -5.27 -41.36 -31.22
C THR A 169 -4.76 -42.78 -31.18
N LEU A 170 -3.64 -42.96 -30.49
CA LEU A 170 -3.02 -44.24 -30.20
C LEU A 170 -3.39 -44.64 -28.78
N GLU A 171 -4.08 -45.77 -28.62
CA GLU A 171 -4.42 -46.31 -27.30
C GLU A 171 -3.51 -47.50 -26.99
N LEU A 172 -2.90 -47.46 -25.80
CA LEU A 172 -2.15 -48.57 -25.22
C LEU A 172 -2.97 -49.11 -24.06
N SER A 173 -3.40 -50.36 -24.15
CA SER A 173 -4.06 -51.09 -23.06
C SER A 173 -3.15 -52.22 -22.61
N LEU A 174 -2.85 -52.25 -21.32
CA LEU A 174 -2.03 -53.25 -20.65
C LEU A 174 -2.94 -54.16 -19.82
N GLU A 175 -2.51 -55.41 -19.62
CA GLU A 175 -3.23 -56.37 -18.80
C GLU A 175 -3.26 -55.91 -17.33
N ASP A 176 -2.10 -55.49 -16.82
CA ASP A 176 -1.95 -54.97 -15.47
C ASP A 176 -1.67 -53.46 -15.46
N PRO A 177 -2.18 -52.71 -14.47
CA PRO A 177 -1.80 -51.32 -14.26
C PRO A 177 -0.30 -51.20 -14.01
N ILE A 178 0.36 -50.30 -14.75
CA ILE A 178 1.77 -50.00 -14.53
C ILE A 178 1.92 -48.63 -13.89
N ASP A 179 2.89 -48.57 -13.00
CA ASP A 179 3.40 -47.35 -12.41
C ASP A 179 4.22 -46.57 -13.45
N PHE A 180 3.92 -45.29 -13.62
CA PHE A 180 4.67 -44.38 -14.48
C PHE A 180 4.89 -43.01 -13.82
N ASP A 181 6.02 -42.40 -14.13
CA ASP A 181 6.40 -41.04 -13.69
C ASP A 181 6.76 -40.12 -14.86
N GLY A 182 6.60 -40.64 -16.07
CA GLY A 182 6.83 -39.94 -17.31
C GLY A 182 6.30 -40.71 -18.51
N TRP A 183 6.53 -40.16 -19.69
CA TRP A 183 6.16 -40.73 -20.97
C TRP A 183 7.10 -40.24 -22.05
N PHE A 184 7.10 -40.90 -23.19
CA PHE A 184 8.02 -40.57 -24.27
C PHE A 184 7.40 -40.81 -25.64
N PHE A 185 7.96 -40.16 -26.64
CA PHE A 185 7.86 -40.60 -28.02
C PHE A 185 9.21 -40.45 -28.71
N ASN A 186 9.50 -41.34 -29.64
CA ASN A 186 10.69 -41.29 -30.47
C ASN A 186 10.38 -40.46 -31.71
N THR A 187 11.41 -39.96 -32.40
CA THR A 187 11.26 -39.56 -33.79
C THR A 187 11.63 -40.72 -34.70
N SER A 188 11.10 -40.74 -35.92
CA SER A 188 11.42 -41.83 -36.84
C SER A 188 12.89 -41.78 -37.25
N ALA A 189 13.57 -42.94 -37.28
CA ALA A 189 14.94 -43.06 -37.78
C ALA A 189 15.00 -43.01 -39.32
N SER A 190 13.95 -43.51 -39.99
CA SER A 190 13.92 -43.69 -41.44
C SER A 190 13.07 -42.65 -42.19
N ARG A 191 12.21 -41.92 -41.48
CA ARG A 191 11.27 -40.98 -42.12
C ARG A 191 11.70 -39.52 -42.03
N PRO A 192 11.25 -38.69 -42.98
CA PRO A 192 11.45 -37.24 -42.92
C PRO A 192 10.88 -36.63 -41.63
N PRO A 193 11.49 -35.56 -41.08
CA PRO A 193 10.99 -34.84 -39.90
C PRO A 193 9.58 -34.25 -40.02
N GLU A 194 9.04 -34.19 -41.23
CA GLU A 194 7.68 -33.72 -41.55
C GLU A 194 6.58 -34.52 -40.82
N TYR A 195 6.85 -35.78 -40.49
CA TYR A 195 5.91 -36.68 -39.81
C TYR A 195 6.00 -36.61 -38.29
N ASP A 196 6.93 -35.84 -37.75
CA ASP A 196 7.09 -35.75 -36.30
C ASP A 196 5.89 -35.05 -35.67
N PRO A 197 5.40 -35.55 -34.51
CA PRO A 197 4.31 -34.91 -33.81
C PRO A 197 4.81 -33.59 -33.20
N VAL A 198 4.26 -32.49 -33.68
CA VAL A 198 4.53 -31.14 -33.15
C VAL A 198 3.40 -30.70 -32.22
N LYS A 199 2.21 -31.30 -32.35
CA LYS A 199 1.07 -30.98 -31.49
C LYS A 199 0.40 -32.26 -31.03
N PHE A 200 0.35 -32.48 -29.73
CA PHE A 200 -0.08 -33.76 -29.16
C PHE A 200 -0.64 -33.62 -27.75
N LYS A 201 -1.36 -34.65 -27.29
CA LYS A 201 -1.87 -34.82 -25.93
C LYS A 201 -1.62 -36.25 -25.46
N PHE A 202 -1.24 -36.40 -24.20
CA PHE A 202 -1.05 -37.69 -23.56
C PHE A 202 -2.01 -37.82 -22.38
N HIS A 203 -2.79 -38.88 -22.35
CA HIS A 203 -3.77 -39.17 -21.29
C HIS A 203 -3.56 -40.56 -20.71
N TYR A 204 -4.02 -40.74 -19.48
CA TYR A 204 -4.08 -42.03 -18.79
C TYR A 204 -5.47 -42.23 -18.19
N TRP A 205 -5.88 -43.48 -17.98
CA TRP A 205 -7.18 -43.82 -17.45
C TRP A 205 -7.14 -44.02 -15.93
N THR A 206 -7.97 -43.31 -15.18
CA THR A 206 -8.02 -43.44 -13.71
C THR A 206 -8.97 -44.53 -13.19
N GLY A 207 -9.54 -45.32 -14.10
CA GLY A 207 -10.59 -46.31 -13.76
C GLY A 207 -11.99 -45.81 -14.16
N ASP A 208 -12.22 -44.51 -14.07
CA ASP A 208 -13.49 -43.84 -14.30
C ASP A 208 -13.47 -42.82 -15.45
N ARG A 209 -12.32 -42.16 -15.67
CA ARG A 209 -12.15 -41.12 -16.70
C ARG A 209 -10.73 -41.06 -17.24
N TRP A 210 -10.59 -40.52 -18.44
CA TRP A 210 -9.30 -40.12 -18.99
C TRP A 210 -8.83 -38.83 -18.31
N GLN A 211 -7.59 -38.81 -17.85
CA GLN A 211 -6.91 -37.64 -17.30
C GLN A 211 -5.69 -37.32 -18.16
N ALA A 212 -5.46 -36.03 -18.42
CA ALA A 212 -4.28 -35.59 -19.14
C ALA A 212 -3.04 -35.74 -18.24
N ALA A 213 -1.99 -36.35 -18.76
CA ALA A 213 -0.66 -36.39 -18.13
C ALA A 213 0.35 -35.47 -18.83
N GLY A 214 0.04 -34.93 -20.01
CA GLY A 214 0.82 -33.89 -20.67
C GLY A 214 0.31 -33.56 -22.07
N SER A 215 0.83 -32.49 -22.67
CA SER A 215 0.57 -32.11 -24.07
C SER A 215 1.73 -31.32 -24.66
N SER A 216 1.76 -31.10 -25.96
CA SER A 216 2.81 -30.32 -26.65
C SER A 216 2.89 -28.86 -26.19
N SER A 217 1.82 -28.36 -25.58
CA SER A 217 1.71 -26.99 -25.07
C SER A 217 1.77 -26.89 -23.56
N ASP A 218 1.55 -28.01 -22.88
CA ASP A 218 1.57 -28.15 -21.43
C ASP A 218 2.28 -29.46 -21.12
N ILE A 219 3.60 -29.42 -21.31
CA ILE A 219 4.49 -30.47 -20.89
C ILE A 219 4.72 -30.23 -19.41
N ASP A 220 4.22 -31.10 -18.56
CA ASP A 220 4.33 -30.94 -17.11
C ASP A 220 5.79 -31.14 -16.66
N TYR A 221 6.56 -30.06 -16.79
CA TYR A 221 7.78 -29.73 -16.05
C TYR A 221 9.08 -30.53 -16.21
N ALA A 222 9.20 -31.58 -17.03
CA ALA A 222 10.54 -32.03 -17.47
C ALA A 222 11.21 -31.09 -18.49
N GLY A 223 10.47 -30.11 -19.00
CA GLY A 223 10.99 -29.06 -19.87
C GLY A 223 9.99 -27.92 -19.87
N SER A 224 10.25 -26.88 -19.09
CA SER A 224 9.44 -25.68 -18.93
C SER A 224 9.40 -24.81 -20.19
N VAL A 225 8.91 -25.36 -21.29
CA VAL A 225 8.51 -24.58 -22.46
C VAL A 225 7.02 -24.81 -22.66
N ILE A 226 6.22 -23.86 -22.18
CA ILE A 226 4.88 -23.72 -22.73
C ILE A 226 5.07 -23.03 -24.08
N TYR A 227 4.97 -23.82 -25.14
CA TYR A 227 4.93 -23.31 -26.49
C TYR A 227 3.61 -22.55 -26.63
N LEU A 228 3.68 -21.21 -26.66
CA LEU A 228 2.51 -20.33 -26.68
C LEU A 228 1.65 -20.54 -27.94
N ASP A 229 2.26 -21.05 -29.00
CA ASP A 229 1.64 -21.46 -30.27
C ASP A 229 1.14 -22.92 -30.23
N GLY A 230 1.54 -23.69 -29.21
CA GLY A 230 1.20 -25.09 -28.99
C GLY A 230 2.10 -26.11 -29.70
N TYR A 231 3.19 -25.66 -30.32
CA TYR A 231 4.08 -26.49 -31.13
C TYR A 231 5.34 -26.91 -30.39
N PHE A 232 5.49 -28.21 -30.17
CA PHE A 232 6.72 -28.82 -29.67
C PHE A 232 7.76 -28.93 -30.80
N PRO A 233 8.97 -28.37 -30.65
CA PRO A 233 10.04 -28.41 -31.64
C PRO A 233 10.74 -29.75 -31.54
N THR A 234 10.24 -30.74 -32.28
CA THR A 234 10.90 -32.04 -32.36
C THR A 234 12.31 -31.90 -32.94
N SER A 235 13.23 -32.73 -32.43
CA SER A 235 14.63 -32.65 -32.84
C SER A 235 14.78 -32.95 -34.33
N SER A 236 15.65 -32.20 -35.01
CA SER A 236 16.06 -32.51 -36.38
C SER A 236 16.81 -33.84 -36.47
N ALA A 237 17.47 -34.27 -35.38
CA ALA A 237 18.11 -35.58 -35.30
C ALA A 237 17.06 -36.71 -35.31
N ARG A 238 17.22 -37.64 -36.25
CA ARG A 238 16.35 -38.81 -36.43
C ARG A 238 16.62 -39.90 -35.41
N GLY A 239 15.57 -40.64 -35.05
CA GLY A 239 15.66 -41.66 -33.99
C GLY A 239 15.85 -41.09 -32.58
N SER A 240 15.66 -39.78 -32.38
CA SER A 240 15.77 -39.13 -31.07
C SER A 240 14.59 -39.50 -30.18
N CYS A 241 14.85 -39.84 -28.92
CA CYS A 241 13.83 -40.07 -27.91
C CYS A 241 13.51 -38.76 -27.18
N HIS A 242 12.25 -38.35 -27.19
CA HIS A 242 11.76 -37.22 -26.42
C HIS A 242 11.03 -37.74 -25.18
N THR A 243 11.62 -37.53 -24.01
CA THR A 243 11.09 -37.97 -22.71
C THR A 243 10.49 -36.80 -21.94
N PHE A 244 9.37 -37.05 -21.28
CA PHE A 244 8.62 -36.09 -20.48
C PHE A 244 8.34 -36.71 -19.11
N SER A 245 8.82 -36.09 -18.04
CA SER A 245 8.37 -36.45 -16.68
C SER A 245 7.01 -35.80 -16.41
N ILE A 246 6.24 -36.41 -15.53
CA ILE A 246 4.99 -35.89 -14.98
C ILE A 246 5.26 -35.09 -13.70
N TYR A 247 6.40 -35.34 -13.05
CA TYR A 247 6.75 -34.67 -11.82
C TYR A 247 7.72 -33.52 -12.06
N LYS A 248 7.44 -32.39 -11.41
CA LYS A 248 8.38 -31.28 -11.30
C LYS A 248 9.76 -31.77 -10.80
N PRO A 249 10.87 -31.27 -11.38
CA PRO A 249 12.20 -31.50 -10.84
C PRO A 249 12.24 -31.18 -9.35
N ILE A 250 12.96 -31.99 -8.57
CA ILE A 250 13.05 -31.83 -7.11
C ILE A 250 13.42 -30.40 -6.72
N PRO A 251 14.38 -29.71 -7.37
CA PRO A 251 14.71 -28.33 -7.05
C PRO A 251 13.52 -27.38 -7.21
N VAL A 252 12.76 -27.49 -8.30
CA VAL A 252 11.60 -26.64 -8.58
C VAL A 252 10.48 -26.88 -7.57
N ARG A 253 10.16 -28.14 -7.25
CA ARG A 253 9.18 -28.46 -6.19
C ARG A 253 9.56 -27.87 -4.86
N THR A 254 10.84 -28.00 -4.53
CA THR A 254 11.39 -27.48 -3.28
C THR A 254 11.24 -25.96 -3.24
N VAL A 255 11.54 -25.26 -4.32
CA VAL A 255 11.45 -23.80 -4.40
C VAL A 255 10.01 -23.31 -4.37
N ASP A 256 9.09 -23.92 -5.11
CA ASP A 256 7.64 -23.60 -5.09
C ASP A 256 7.07 -23.83 -3.67
N PHE A 257 7.40 -24.98 -3.06
CA PHE A 257 7.01 -25.27 -1.69
C PHE A 257 7.56 -24.24 -0.70
N LEU A 258 8.86 -23.92 -0.77
CA LEU A 258 9.50 -22.91 0.09
C LEU A 258 8.90 -21.52 -0.13
N SER A 259 8.54 -21.17 -1.37
CA SER A 259 7.90 -19.91 -1.75
C SER A 259 6.53 -19.75 -1.10
N ARG A 260 5.67 -20.77 -1.22
CA ARG A 260 4.36 -20.80 -0.55
C ARG A 260 4.50 -20.84 0.96
N LEU A 261 5.39 -21.69 1.49
CA LEU A 261 5.65 -21.81 2.93
C LEU A 261 6.07 -20.45 3.51
N THR A 262 7.05 -19.80 2.89
CA THR A 262 7.58 -18.50 3.31
C THR A 262 6.47 -17.45 3.28
N SER A 263 5.73 -17.34 2.18
CA SER A 263 4.63 -16.37 2.06
C SER A 263 3.56 -16.56 3.12
N TYR A 264 3.03 -17.78 3.25
CA TYR A 264 1.96 -18.04 4.21
C TYR A 264 2.45 -17.93 5.66
N SER A 265 3.69 -18.30 5.95
CA SER A 265 4.31 -18.13 7.27
C SER A 265 4.47 -16.64 7.61
N LEU A 266 4.96 -15.82 6.69
CA LEU A 266 5.11 -14.39 6.89
C LEU A 266 3.75 -13.71 7.08
N ILE A 267 2.74 -14.05 6.27
CA ILE A 267 1.37 -13.51 6.39
C ILE A 267 0.74 -13.93 7.74
N ALA A 268 0.85 -15.21 8.13
CA ALA A 268 0.35 -15.70 9.41
C ALA A 268 1.05 -15.00 10.58
N THR A 269 2.39 -14.90 10.52
CA THR A 269 3.21 -14.25 11.54
C THR A 269 2.83 -12.78 11.68
N ALA A 270 2.65 -12.05 10.57
CA ALA A 270 2.16 -10.68 10.60
C ALA A 270 0.78 -10.59 11.26
N GLY A 271 -0.15 -11.49 10.92
CA GLY A 271 -1.45 -11.61 11.57
C GLY A 271 -1.36 -11.80 13.08
N PHE A 272 -0.60 -12.80 13.54
CA PHE A 272 -0.39 -13.08 14.97
C PHE A 272 0.27 -11.93 15.70
N LEU A 273 1.34 -11.35 15.15
CA LEU A 273 2.01 -10.19 15.74
C LEU A 273 1.05 -9.01 15.90
N ALA A 274 0.18 -8.77 14.91
CA ALA A 274 -0.84 -7.73 15.00
C ALA A 274 -1.89 -8.03 16.10
N VAL A 275 -2.29 -9.29 16.29
CA VAL A 275 -3.14 -9.71 17.42
C VAL A 275 -2.48 -9.36 18.76
N PHE A 276 -1.17 -9.60 18.89
CA PHE A 276 -0.36 -9.20 20.06
C PHE A 276 -0.01 -7.70 20.10
N LYS A 277 -0.69 -6.86 19.30
CA LYS A 277 -0.49 -5.41 19.22
C LYS A 277 0.94 -5.02 18.86
N ARG A 278 1.61 -5.81 18.02
CA ARG A 278 2.92 -5.51 17.40
C ARG A 278 2.73 -5.13 15.93
N ASN A 279 1.90 -4.12 15.67
CA ASN A 279 1.43 -3.73 14.33
C ASN A 279 2.56 -3.25 13.40
N PHE A 280 3.56 -2.53 13.93
CA PHE A 280 4.70 -2.09 13.12
C PHE A 280 5.61 -3.24 12.72
N LEU A 281 5.92 -4.13 13.66
CA LEU A 281 6.68 -5.33 13.36
C LEU A 281 5.91 -6.20 12.35
N ALA A 282 4.60 -6.35 12.54
CA ALA A 282 3.73 -7.04 11.60
C ALA A 282 3.74 -6.40 10.20
N GLN A 283 3.74 -5.07 10.09
CA GLN A 283 3.93 -4.36 8.82
C GLN A 283 5.28 -4.70 8.20
N HIS A 284 6.39 -4.64 8.95
CA HIS A 284 7.70 -4.98 8.43
C HIS A 284 7.75 -6.43 7.91
N ILE A 285 7.22 -7.40 8.66
CA ILE A 285 7.11 -8.79 8.24
C ILE A 285 6.24 -8.92 6.97
N SER A 286 5.11 -8.22 6.92
CA SER A 286 4.24 -8.23 5.73
C SER A 286 4.92 -7.62 4.50
N LEU A 287 5.77 -6.62 4.67
CA LEU A 287 6.53 -6.01 3.57
C LEU A 287 7.62 -6.94 3.02
N LEU A 288 8.08 -7.94 3.79
CA LEU A 288 9.06 -8.94 3.35
C LEU A 288 8.47 -10.01 2.43
N VAL A 289 7.14 -10.20 2.43
CA VAL A 289 6.46 -11.22 1.59
C VAL A 289 6.83 -11.04 0.12
N HIS A 290 6.75 -9.83 -0.41
CA HIS A 290 6.99 -9.57 -1.83
C HIS A 290 8.46 -9.75 -2.25
N PRO A 291 9.45 -9.13 -1.57
CA PRO A 291 10.86 -9.42 -1.83
C PRO A 291 11.20 -10.91 -1.72
N SER A 292 10.67 -11.63 -0.73
CA SER A 292 10.92 -13.08 -0.60
C SER A 292 10.38 -13.86 -1.81
N MET A 293 9.22 -13.47 -2.34
CA MET A 293 8.67 -14.10 -3.54
C MET A 293 9.54 -13.82 -4.76
N VAL A 294 10.03 -12.59 -4.94
CA VAL A 294 10.91 -12.25 -6.08
C VAL A 294 12.19 -13.08 -6.05
N VAL A 295 12.82 -13.23 -4.87
CA VAL A 295 14.04 -14.05 -4.72
C VAL A 295 13.76 -15.51 -5.07
N LEU A 296 12.67 -16.07 -4.54
CA LEU A 296 12.33 -17.48 -4.76
C LEU A 296 11.90 -17.74 -6.21
N PHE A 297 11.14 -16.84 -6.84
CA PHE A 297 10.83 -16.93 -8.27
C PHE A 297 12.06 -16.76 -9.15
N SER A 298 13.02 -15.91 -8.76
CA SER A 298 14.29 -15.78 -9.49
C SER A 298 15.08 -17.08 -9.43
N PHE A 299 15.08 -17.74 -8.27
CA PHE A 299 15.74 -19.03 -8.13
C PHE A 299 15.01 -20.14 -8.92
N GLU A 300 13.68 -20.14 -8.94
CA GLU A 300 12.89 -21.03 -9.79
C GLU A 300 13.24 -20.81 -11.26
N ALA A 301 13.22 -19.55 -11.72
CA ALA A 301 13.59 -19.16 -13.08
C ALA A 301 15.00 -19.67 -13.45
N LEU A 302 15.99 -19.44 -12.59
CA LEU A 302 17.36 -19.91 -12.80
C LEU A 302 17.49 -21.44 -12.78
N SER A 303 16.68 -22.14 -11.98
CA SER A 303 16.70 -23.61 -11.89
C SER A 303 16.02 -24.27 -13.09
N THR A 304 15.09 -23.56 -13.74
CA THR A 304 14.31 -24.07 -14.89
C THR A 304 14.87 -23.66 -16.25
N SER A 305 15.72 -22.63 -16.30
CA SER A 305 16.26 -22.13 -17.56
C SER A 305 17.52 -22.89 -17.94
N PRO A 306 17.53 -23.68 -19.03
CA PRO A 306 18.80 -24.03 -19.67
C PRO A 306 19.54 -22.72 -20.04
N LEU A 307 20.87 -22.76 -20.04
CA LEU A 307 21.73 -21.61 -20.38
C LEU A 307 21.54 -21.13 -21.83
N ASP A 308 20.88 -21.93 -22.66
CA ASP A 308 20.52 -21.56 -24.03
C ASP A 308 19.39 -20.52 -24.02
N VAL A 309 19.55 -19.46 -24.82
CA VAL A 309 18.63 -18.33 -24.98
C VAL A 309 17.35 -18.80 -25.70
N SER A 310 16.54 -19.54 -24.96
CA SER A 310 15.28 -20.11 -25.40
C SER A 310 14.13 -19.18 -25.00
N TRP A 311 12.97 -19.33 -25.65
CA TRP A 311 11.75 -18.59 -25.30
C TRP A 311 11.34 -18.79 -23.82
N SER A 312 11.69 -19.94 -23.22
CA SER A 312 11.53 -20.20 -21.79
C SER A 312 12.38 -19.28 -20.91
N THR A 313 13.63 -19.03 -21.28
CA THR A 313 14.53 -18.09 -20.59
C THR A 313 13.96 -16.68 -20.62
N LEU A 314 13.48 -16.24 -21.79
CA LEU A 314 12.85 -14.93 -21.96
C LEU A 314 11.56 -14.82 -21.13
N ARG A 315 10.72 -15.86 -21.09
CA ARG A 315 9.51 -15.90 -20.28
C ARG A 315 9.82 -15.80 -18.78
N ALA A 316 10.77 -16.62 -18.30
CA ALA A 316 11.17 -16.62 -16.91
C ALA A 316 11.70 -15.23 -16.51
N PHE A 317 12.50 -14.60 -17.36
CA PHE A 317 12.95 -13.23 -17.20
C PHE A 317 11.78 -12.23 -17.15
N VAL A 318 10.84 -12.28 -18.10
CA VAL A 318 9.67 -11.40 -18.11
C VAL A 318 8.82 -11.58 -16.85
N LEU A 319 8.61 -12.82 -16.39
CA LEU A 319 7.85 -13.08 -15.16
C LEU A 319 8.57 -12.53 -13.93
N VAL A 320 9.89 -12.67 -13.84
CA VAL A 320 10.71 -12.07 -12.76
C VAL A 320 10.62 -10.55 -12.79
N VAL A 321 10.73 -9.93 -13.97
CA VAL A 321 10.59 -8.48 -14.15
C VAL A 321 9.19 -8.02 -13.74
N LEU A 322 8.13 -8.68 -14.19
CA LEU A 322 6.75 -8.35 -13.81
C LEU A 322 6.51 -8.52 -12.31
N HIS A 323 7.03 -9.58 -11.69
CA HIS A 323 6.95 -9.78 -10.24
C HIS A 323 7.75 -8.73 -9.46
N SER A 324 8.89 -8.29 -10.01
CA SER A 324 9.72 -7.23 -9.42
C SER A 324 9.01 -5.88 -9.50
N ILE A 325 8.47 -5.52 -10.66
CA ILE A 325 7.65 -4.33 -10.87
C ILE A 325 6.44 -4.36 -9.93
N HIS A 326 5.71 -5.48 -9.90
CA HIS A 326 4.58 -5.64 -8.99
C HIS A 326 5.02 -5.47 -7.53
N SER A 327 6.13 -6.08 -7.10
CA SER A 327 6.64 -5.92 -5.73
C SER A 327 6.99 -4.46 -5.40
N ILE A 328 7.62 -3.73 -6.32
CA ILE A 328 7.92 -2.29 -6.17
C ILE A 328 6.62 -1.47 -6.06
N ILE A 329 5.64 -1.75 -6.94
CA ILE A 329 4.33 -1.11 -6.92
C ILE A 329 3.62 -1.38 -5.58
N MET A 330 3.70 -2.59 -5.04
CA MET A 330 3.08 -2.98 -3.77
C MET A 330 3.72 -2.26 -2.57
N LEU A 331 5.04 -2.00 -2.61
CA LEU A 331 5.76 -1.23 -1.58
C LEU A 331 5.34 0.25 -1.54
N GLN A 332 4.88 0.78 -2.67
CA GLN A 332 4.57 2.22 -2.82
C GLN A 332 3.08 2.53 -2.64
N ASN A 333 2.19 1.56 -2.81
CA ASN A 333 0.76 1.81 -2.99
C ASN A 333 -0.10 1.64 -1.73
N GLU A 334 -1.28 2.27 -1.77
CA GLU A 334 -2.38 1.97 -0.87
C GLU A 334 -2.76 0.49 -0.94
N MET A 335 -3.00 -0.14 0.21
CA MET A 335 -3.42 -1.54 0.31
C MET A 335 -4.56 -1.91 -0.65
N SER A 336 -5.54 -1.04 -0.88
CA SER A 336 -6.65 -1.31 -1.81
C SER A 336 -6.22 -1.46 -3.27
N ASN A 337 -5.25 -0.64 -3.73
CA ASN A 337 -4.65 -0.80 -5.06
C ASN A 337 -3.95 -2.15 -5.18
N ASN A 338 -3.27 -2.57 -4.10
CA ASN A 338 -2.54 -3.83 -4.06
C ASN A 338 -3.47 -5.03 -4.29
N PHE A 339 -4.65 -5.04 -3.65
CA PHE A 339 -5.66 -6.08 -3.87
C PHE A 339 -6.21 -6.06 -5.31
N ILE A 340 -6.51 -4.88 -5.86
CA ILE A 340 -7.02 -4.75 -7.24
C ILE A 340 -5.99 -5.24 -8.25
N TRP A 341 -4.74 -4.76 -8.17
CA TRP A 341 -3.67 -5.16 -9.08
C TRP A 341 -3.38 -6.65 -9.01
N ARG A 342 -3.33 -7.23 -7.81
CA ARG A 342 -3.18 -8.68 -7.64
C ARG A 342 -4.36 -9.43 -8.25
N GLY A 343 -5.58 -8.94 -8.06
CA GLY A 343 -6.79 -9.49 -8.65
C GLY A 343 -6.77 -9.47 -10.17
N CYS A 344 -6.49 -8.31 -10.78
CA CYS A 344 -6.35 -8.16 -12.23
C CYS A 344 -5.25 -9.05 -12.80
N TYR A 345 -4.10 -9.13 -12.14
CA TYR A 345 -3.00 -10.01 -12.54
C TYR A 345 -3.44 -11.48 -12.59
N LEU A 346 -4.05 -11.97 -11.51
CA LEU A 346 -4.52 -13.36 -11.44
C LEU A 346 -5.67 -13.65 -12.42
N LEU A 347 -6.58 -12.69 -12.63
CA LEU A 347 -7.66 -12.79 -13.62
C LEU A 347 -7.12 -12.85 -15.04
N LEU A 348 -6.23 -11.92 -15.41
CA LEU A 348 -5.61 -11.90 -16.73
C LEU A 348 -4.83 -13.19 -16.98
N PHE A 349 -4.04 -13.63 -16.00
CA PHE A 349 -3.32 -14.89 -16.06
C PHE A 349 -4.28 -16.08 -16.24
N GLY A 350 -5.36 -16.12 -15.46
CA GLY A 350 -6.41 -17.14 -15.56
C GLY A 350 -7.14 -17.12 -16.91
N LEU A 351 -7.44 -15.95 -17.48
CA LEU A 351 -8.14 -15.81 -18.77
C LEU A 351 -7.23 -16.18 -19.96
N CYS A 352 -5.96 -15.76 -19.92
CA CYS A 352 -4.97 -16.13 -20.93
C CYS A 352 -4.75 -17.66 -20.96
N THR A 353 -4.97 -18.34 -19.83
CA THR A 353 -4.84 -19.80 -19.72
C THR A 353 -6.17 -20.55 -19.92
N ALA A 354 -7.34 -19.94 -19.63
CA ALA A 354 -8.65 -20.59 -19.74
C ALA A 354 -9.15 -20.77 -21.18
N GLY A 355 -8.80 -19.86 -22.10
CA GLY A 355 -9.27 -19.88 -23.50
C GLY A 355 -8.44 -20.76 -24.44
N ARG A 356 -7.45 -21.46 -23.91
CA ARG A 356 -6.56 -22.31 -24.70
C ARG A 356 -6.59 -23.69 -24.08
N ASP A 357 -7.14 -24.68 -24.80
CA ASP A 357 -7.07 -26.12 -24.48
C ASP A 357 -5.63 -26.67 -24.34
N PHE A 358 -4.66 -25.77 -24.35
CA PHE A 358 -3.23 -25.94 -24.43
C PHE A 358 -2.52 -25.60 -23.11
N PHE A 359 -3.17 -24.98 -22.13
CA PHE A 359 -2.53 -24.59 -20.86
C PHE A 359 -3.16 -25.30 -19.66
N GLY A 360 -2.61 -26.44 -19.25
CA GLY A 360 -2.92 -27.00 -17.95
C GLY A 360 -4.20 -27.83 -17.88
N PRO A 361 -4.35 -28.61 -16.81
CA PRO A 361 -5.67 -29.00 -16.33
C PRO A 361 -6.53 -27.75 -16.17
N LYS A 362 -7.80 -27.80 -16.62
CA LYS A 362 -8.80 -26.72 -16.46
C LYS A 362 -8.90 -26.19 -15.01
N ASP A 363 -8.45 -26.98 -14.04
CA ASP A 363 -8.46 -26.65 -12.63
C ASP A 363 -7.55 -25.45 -12.29
N CYS A 364 -6.37 -25.31 -12.92
CA CYS A 364 -5.43 -24.22 -12.59
C CYS A 364 -5.96 -22.84 -13.01
N SER A 365 -6.50 -22.73 -14.23
CA SER A 365 -7.11 -21.49 -14.72
C SER A 365 -8.35 -21.12 -13.89
N SER A 366 -9.16 -22.12 -13.50
CA SER A 366 -10.33 -21.89 -12.64
C SER A 366 -9.96 -21.33 -11.27
N GLU A 367 -8.86 -21.80 -10.67
CA GLU A 367 -8.37 -21.34 -9.37
C GLU A 367 -7.76 -19.94 -9.44
N CYS A 368 -6.99 -19.64 -10.50
CA CYS A 368 -6.48 -18.30 -10.76
C CYS A 368 -7.61 -17.29 -11.01
N ILE A 369 -8.61 -17.65 -11.80
CA ILE A 369 -9.80 -16.82 -12.02
C ILE A 369 -10.53 -16.60 -10.70
N ARG A 370 -10.84 -17.66 -9.94
CA ARG A 370 -11.55 -17.56 -8.67
C ARG A 370 -10.81 -16.68 -7.66
N SER A 371 -9.52 -16.95 -7.46
CA SER A 371 -8.68 -16.16 -6.56
C SER A 371 -8.57 -14.71 -7.04
N GLY A 372 -8.32 -14.51 -8.33
CA GLY A 372 -8.24 -13.20 -8.95
C GLY A 372 -9.52 -12.39 -8.77
N SER A 373 -10.68 -13.00 -8.97
CA SER A 373 -11.99 -12.39 -8.70
C SER A 373 -12.11 -11.98 -7.23
N ILE A 374 -11.77 -12.86 -6.28
CA ILE A 374 -11.84 -12.54 -4.84
C ILE A 374 -10.96 -11.33 -4.50
N PHE A 375 -9.71 -11.32 -4.95
CA PHE A 375 -8.78 -10.19 -4.71
C PHE A 375 -9.29 -8.91 -5.37
N PHE A 376 -9.79 -8.99 -6.61
CA PHE A 376 -10.32 -7.84 -7.34
C PHE A 376 -11.55 -7.24 -6.66
N PHE A 377 -12.54 -8.07 -6.29
CA PHE A 377 -13.75 -7.61 -5.61
C PHE A 377 -13.44 -7.08 -4.21
N LEU A 378 -12.54 -7.70 -3.46
CA LEU A 378 -12.14 -7.22 -2.14
C LEU A 378 -11.42 -5.86 -2.22
N GLY A 379 -10.50 -5.71 -3.17
CA GLY A 379 -9.83 -4.43 -3.43
C GLY A 379 -10.80 -3.34 -3.88
N THR A 380 -11.74 -3.69 -4.76
CA THR A 380 -12.82 -2.80 -5.21
C THR A 380 -13.72 -2.38 -4.05
N LEU A 381 -14.11 -3.32 -3.18
CA LEU A 381 -14.89 -3.03 -1.98
C LEU A 381 -14.15 -2.05 -1.06
N PHE A 382 -12.85 -2.24 -0.82
CA PHE A 382 -12.06 -1.30 -0.02
C PHE A 382 -11.98 0.09 -0.66
N LYS A 383 -11.88 0.19 -1.99
CA LYS A 383 -11.98 1.48 -2.70
C LYS A 383 -13.34 2.14 -2.54
N ILE A 384 -14.43 1.39 -2.66
CA ILE A 384 -15.79 1.89 -2.45
C ILE A 384 -15.96 2.40 -1.01
N LEU A 385 -15.49 1.64 0.00
CA LEU A 385 -15.53 2.05 1.40
C LEU A 385 -14.70 3.31 1.67
N GLY A 386 -13.51 3.41 1.06
CA GLY A 386 -12.67 4.61 1.12
C GLY A 386 -13.30 5.83 0.44
N TRP A 387 -13.99 5.61 -0.68
CA TRP A 387 -14.74 6.64 -1.40
C TRP A 387 -15.97 7.10 -0.61
N HIS A 388 -16.76 6.18 -0.07
CA HIS A 388 -17.89 6.50 0.80
C HIS A 388 -17.43 7.30 2.04
N SER A 389 -16.32 6.90 2.67
CA SER A 389 -15.73 7.63 3.80
C SER A 389 -15.31 9.05 3.40
N LYS A 390 -14.78 9.25 2.18
CA LYS A 390 -14.46 10.58 1.61
C LYS A 390 -15.71 11.43 1.41
N LEU A 391 -16.74 10.87 0.79
CA LEU A 391 -17.99 11.56 0.56
C LEU A 391 -18.64 11.97 1.87
N SER A 392 -18.71 11.05 2.84
CA SER A 392 -19.21 11.35 4.18
C SER A 392 -18.40 12.46 4.86
N ALA A 393 -17.07 12.46 4.71
CA ALA A 393 -16.21 13.52 5.23
C ALA A 393 -16.55 14.87 4.60
N ILE A 394 -16.60 14.93 3.26
CA ILE A 394 -16.90 16.16 2.50
C ILE A 394 -18.29 16.69 2.89
N ASN A 395 -19.29 15.81 2.94
CA ASN A 395 -20.65 16.17 3.33
C ASN A 395 -20.71 16.73 4.75
N SER A 396 -19.91 16.20 5.68
CA SER A 396 -19.88 16.69 7.07
C SER A 396 -19.38 18.13 7.22
N VAL A 397 -18.61 18.64 6.26
CA VAL A 397 -18.08 20.01 6.28
C VAL A 397 -18.58 20.86 5.12
N LYS A 398 -19.52 20.37 4.32
CA LYS A 398 -20.01 21.04 3.11
C LYS A 398 -20.54 22.44 3.42
N GLU A 399 -21.32 22.56 4.49
CA GLU A 399 -21.90 23.84 4.88
C GLU A 399 -20.85 24.82 5.44
N ASP A 400 -19.89 24.33 6.22
CA ASP A 400 -18.77 25.16 6.68
C ASP A 400 -17.93 25.63 5.49
N ALA A 401 -17.57 24.73 4.59
CA ALA A 401 -16.81 25.03 3.37
C ALA A 401 -17.55 26.05 2.49
N ARG A 402 -18.87 25.95 2.36
CA ARG A 402 -19.70 26.92 1.64
C ARG A 402 -19.60 28.31 2.26
N LYS A 403 -19.72 28.43 3.60
CA LYS A 403 -19.58 29.72 4.30
C LYS A 403 -18.21 30.35 4.10
N TYR A 404 -17.15 29.55 4.20
CA TYR A 404 -15.79 29.99 3.94
C TYR A 404 -15.59 30.44 2.48
N ASN A 405 -16.16 29.72 1.51
CA ASN A 405 -16.04 30.05 0.09
C ASN A 405 -16.81 31.33 -0.26
N LEU A 406 -18.04 31.49 0.23
CA LEU A 406 -18.82 32.73 0.05
C LEU A 406 -18.10 33.94 0.63
N MET A 407 -17.52 33.80 1.82
CA MET A 407 -16.70 34.85 2.44
C MET A 407 -15.47 35.20 1.60
N TRP A 408 -14.83 34.19 0.99
CA TRP A 408 -13.70 34.41 0.09
C TRP A 408 -14.11 35.11 -1.20
N GLU A 409 -15.21 34.70 -1.82
CA GLU A 409 -15.77 35.33 -3.02
C GLU A 409 -16.13 36.80 -2.75
N GLU A 410 -16.82 37.09 -1.65
CA GLU A 410 -17.15 38.47 -1.23
C GLU A 410 -15.90 39.34 -1.07
N LEU A 411 -14.83 38.80 -0.47
CA LEU A 411 -13.56 39.50 -0.35
C LEU A 411 -12.92 39.75 -1.73
N MET A 412 -12.99 38.79 -2.65
CA MET A 412 -12.36 38.90 -3.97
C MET A 412 -13.12 39.80 -4.95
N LEU A 413 -14.42 40.07 -4.71
CA LEU A 413 -15.20 41.04 -5.49
C LEU A 413 -14.67 42.47 -5.36
N ARG A 414 -13.92 42.79 -4.30
CA ARG A 414 -13.32 44.12 -4.10
C ARG A 414 -12.00 44.22 -4.87
N PRO A 415 -11.87 45.08 -5.90
CA PRO A 415 -10.66 45.17 -6.71
C PRO A 415 -9.39 45.46 -5.89
N SER A 416 -9.51 46.31 -4.87
CA SER A 416 -8.41 46.63 -3.95
C SER A 416 -7.92 45.40 -3.18
N THR A 417 -8.84 44.55 -2.71
CA THR A 417 -8.48 43.31 -1.98
C THR A 417 -7.85 42.29 -2.92
N LEU A 418 -8.34 42.16 -4.16
CA LEU A 418 -7.75 41.27 -5.16
C LEU A 418 -6.30 41.68 -5.48
N MET A 419 -6.02 42.97 -5.65
CA MET A 419 -4.66 43.47 -5.85
C MET A 419 -3.75 43.15 -4.65
N LEU A 420 -4.25 43.34 -3.43
CA LEU A 420 -3.51 42.99 -2.21
C LEU A 420 -3.24 41.50 -2.10
N VAL A 421 -4.19 40.63 -2.48
CA VAL A 421 -3.97 39.18 -2.48
C VAL A 421 -2.91 38.79 -3.50
N ARG A 422 -2.88 39.37 -4.70
CA ARG A 422 -1.81 39.12 -5.68
C ARG A 422 -0.44 39.57 -5.15
N LYS A 423 -0.39 40.71 -4.47
CA LYS A 423 0.83 41.20 -3.80
C LYS A 423 1.27 40.26 -2.67
N LEU A 424 0.32 39.73 -1.90
CA LEU A 424 0.56 38.73 -0.86
C LEU A 424 1.09 37.41 -1.45
N GLU A 425 0.51 36.92 -2.54
CA GLU A 425 0.99 35.74 -3.27
C GLU A 425 2.46 35.91 -3.68
N HIS A 426 2.78 37.02 -4.36
CA HIS A 426 4.14 37.32 -4.76
C HIS A 426 5.11 37.40 -3.57
N THR A 427 4.68 38.03 -2.47
CA THR A 427 5.48 38.09 -1.23
C THR A 427 5.74 36.70 -0.66
N CYS A 428 4.74 35.82 -0.63
CA CYS A 428 4.91 34.44 -0.16
C CYS A 428 5.81 33.61 -1.08
N GLU A 429 5.72 33.80 -2.40
CA GLU A 429 6.58 33.12 -3.37
C GLU A 429 8.05 33.52 -3.20
N MET A 430 8.34 34.81 -2.97
CA MET A 430 9.69 35.26 -2.64
C MET A 430 10.21 34.68 -1.32
N LEU A 431 9.37 34.56 -0.30
CA LEU A 431 9.78 33.94 0.97
C LEU A 431 10.07 32.46 0.82
N GLU A 432 9.27 31.75 0.01
CA GLU A 432 9.50 30.33 -0.27
C GLU A 432 10.80 30.13 -1.07
N SER A 433 11.14 31.01 -2.01
CA SER A 433 12.41 30.91 -2.75
C SER A 433 13.63 31.12 -1.84
N VAL A 434 13.58 32.12 -0.95
CA VAL A 434 14.63 32.34 0.07
C VAL A 434 14.76 31.13 1.00
N ALA A 435 13.63 30.59 1.45
CA ALA A 435 13.61 29.39 2.30
C ALA A 435 14.20 28.16 1.58
N GLN A 436 13.98 28.01 0.27
CA GLN A 436 14.55 26.91 -0.52
C GLN A 436 16.07 27.04 -0.66
N VAL A 437 16.61 28.24 -0.89
CA VAL A 437 18.06 28.48 -0.99
C VAL A 437 18.75 28.09 0.32
N ASN A 438 18.21 28.51 1.46
CA ASN A 438 18.76 28.17 2.78
C ASN A 438 18.80 26.65 3.03
N ARG A 439 17.84 25.89 2.50
CA ARG A 439 17.80 24.42 2.67
C ARG A 439 18.84 23.69 1.83
N VAL A 440 19.16 24.19 0.63
CA VAL A 440 20.14 23.55 -0.25
C VAL A 440 21.55 23.68 0.30
N ALA A 441 21.86 24.80 0.97
CA ALA A 441 23.16 25.04 1.59
C ALA A 441 23.52 23.99 2.68
N ASP A 442 22.52 23.41 3.35
CA ASP A 442 22.70 22.48 4.47
C ASP A 442 22.81 21.00 4.05
N LEU A 443 22.68 20.65 2.77
CA LEU A 443 22.68 19.26 2.32
C LEU A 443 24.09 18.77 1.92
N PRO A 444 24.59 17.65 2.47
CA PRO A 444 25.82 17.04 2.00
C PRO A 444 25.65 16.58 0.54
N ARG A 445 26.66 16.84 -0.32
CA ARG A 445 26.63 16.57 -1.77
C ARG A 445 26.26 15.12 -2.15
N SER A 446 26.49 14.15 -1.25
CA SER A 446 26.12 12.75 -1.45
C SER A 446 24.61 12.48 -1.41
N ALA A 447 23.79 13.40 -0.90
CA ALA A 447 22.34 13.23 -0.76
C ALA A 447 21.53 13.60 -2.02
N VAL A 448 22.16 14.11 -3.09
CA VAL A 448 21.49 14.63 -4.29
C VAL A 448 20.68 13.55 -5.03
N VAL A 449 21.18 12.31 -5.07
CA VAL A 449 20.46 11.19 -5.73
C VAL A 449 19.25 10.73 -4.91
N SER A 450 19.32 10.78 -3.58
CA SER A 450 18.14 10.57 -2.71
C SER A 450 17.13 11.72 -2.78
N ALA A 451 17.60 12.94 -3.07
CA ALA A 451 16.76 14.13 -3.23
C ALA A 451 15.90 14.12 -4.51
N LEU A 452 16.28 13.33 -5.53
CA LEU A 452 15.46 13.07 -6.72
C LEU A 452 14.22 12.25 -6.39
N PHE A 453 14.32 11.26 -5.50
CA PHE A 453 13.16 10.48 -5.02
C PHE A 453 12.36 11.16 -3.90
N GLN A 454 12.97 12.10 -3.15
CA GLN A 454 12.33 12.86 -2.06
C GLN A 454 11.70 14.20 -2.48
N HIS A 455 11.56 14.48 -3.78
CA HIS A 455 10.99 15.74 -4.29
C HIS A 455 9.61 16.09 -3.71
N ILE A 456 8.87 15.09 -3.19
CA ILE A 456 7.53 15.25 -2.61
C ILE A 456 7.57 15.51 -1.08
N GLN A 457 8.72 15.36 -0.40
CA GLN A 457 8.86 15.54 1.06
C GLN A 457 9.94 16.55 1.47
N ARG A 458 10.10 17.63 0.70
CA ARG A 458 10.82 18.86 1.11
C ARG A 458 10.06 19.62 2.21
N ARG A 459 9.79 18.99 3.37
CA ARG A 459 9.12 19.61 4.51
C ARG A 459 10.14 20.05 5.56
N CYS A 460 9.85 21.16 6.24
CA CYS A 460 10.59 21.59 7.43
C CYS A 460 10.65 20.44 8.44
N ARG A 461 11.85 20.13 8.95
CA ARG A 461 12.06 19.08 9.97
C ARG A 461 12.61 19.70 11.24
N GLN A 462 12.15 19.18 12.37
CA GLN A 462 12.62 19.51 13.70
C GLN A 462 14.02 18.96 13.91
N ARG A 463 14.90 19.82 14.40
CA ARG A 463 16.28 19.47 14.73
C ARG A 463 16.57 19.81 16.19
N ASP A 464 17.44 19.01 16.79
CA ASP A 464 17.99 19.33 18.10
C ASP A 464 19.03 20.46 18.01
N ALA A 465 19.60 20.85 19.15
CA ALA A 465 20.61 21.91 19.22
C ALA A 465 21.89 21.58 18.43
N HIS A 466 22.18 20.29 18.23
CA HIS A 466 23.32 19.80 17.45
C HIS A 466 23.00 19.71 15.95
N GLY A 467 21.77 20.08 15.55
CA GLY A 467 21.32 19.98 14.16
C GLY A 467 20.91 18.57 13.74
N GLN A 468 20.84 17.60 14.65
CA GLN A 468 20.38 16.24 14.34
C GLN A 468 18.85 16.18 14.33
N LEU A 469 18.28 15.24 13.58
CA LEU A 469 16.82 15.08 13.53
C LEU A 469 16.28 14.61 14.88
N VAL A 470 15.26 15.31 15.39
CA VAL A 470 14.61 14.92 16.65
C VAL A 470 13.82 13.63 16.44
N ARG A 471 14.22 12.55 17.12
CA ARG A 471 13.56 11.24 17.05
C ARG A 471 12.55 11.02 18.18
N GLU A 472 12.68 11.77 19.27
CA GLU A 472 11.89 11.59 20.48
C GLU A 472 10.93 12.76 20.69
N LEU A 473 9.66 12.44 20.95
CA LEU A 473 8.64 13.45 21.15
C LEU A 473 8.90 14.29 22.42
N GLU A 474 9.47 13.68 23.45
CA GLU A 474 9.81 14.35 24.71
C GLU A 474 10.76 15.53 24.50
N THR A 475 11.89 15.28 23.85
CA THR A 475 12.88 16.29 23.48
C THR A 475 12.23 17.45 22.74
N LEU A 476 11.27 17.15 21.86
CA LEU A 476 10.58 18.15 21.09
C LEU A 476 9.65 19.04 21.95
N TYR A 477 8.96 18.45 22.93
CA TYR A 477 8.13 19.22 23.87
C TYR A 477 8.97 20.04 24.85
N MET A 478 10.12 19.54 25.28
CA MET A 478 11.06 20.30 26.11
C MET A 478 11.51 21.59 25.42
N GLN A 479 11.92 21.48 24.16
CA GLN A 479 12.28 22.63 23.33
C GLN A 479 11.10 23.58 23.15
N ALA A 480 9.91 23.04 22.83
CA ALA A 480 8.72 23.85 22.60
C ALA A 480 8.30 24.65 23.83
N GLN A 481 8.43 24.08 25.03
CA GLN A 481 8.07 24.72 26.29
C GLN A 481 8.95 25.94 26.57
N GLN A 482 10.26 25.80 26.39
CA GLN A 482 11.20 26.91 26.54
C GLN A 482 10.96 27.99 25.48
N LEU A 483 10.80 27.57 24.22
CA LEU A 483 10.62 28.48 23.09
C LEU A 483 9.29 29.25 23.14
N GLN A 484 8.26 28.71 23.81
CA GLN A 484 6.93 29.32 23.81
C GLN A 484 6.94 30.74 24.38
N VAL A 485 7.76 31.03 25.39
CA VAL A 485 7.87 32.36 25.99
C VAL A 485 8.44 33.36 24.98
N VAL A 486 9.53 32.98 24.32
CA VAL A 486 10.18 33.80 23.27
C VAL A 486 9.23 34.02 22.09
N LEU A 487 8.55 32.96 21.62
CA LEU A 487 7.58 33.07 20.54
C LEU A 487 6.44 34.04 20.88
N ARG A 488 5.91 34.02 22.10
CA ARG A 488 4.87 34.97 22.54
C ARG A 488 5.37 36.42 22.50
N SER A 489 6.59 36.66 22.95
CA SER A 489 7.20 38.00 22.90
C SER A 489 7.32 38.50 21.47
N LYS A 490 7.79 37.65 20.55
CA LYS A 490 7.89 37.98 19.13
C LYS A 490 6.52 38.23 18.49
N VAL A 491 5.53 37.40 18.81
CA VAL A 491 4.15 37.56 18.30
C VAL A 491 3.51 38.86 18.78
N LEU A 492 3.75 39.28 20.03
CA LEU A 492 3.31 40.61 20.50
C LEU A 492 3.91 41.73 19.67
N GLN A 493 5.23 41.68 19.45
CA GLN A 493 5.94 42.69 18.67
C GLN A 493 5.41 42.76 17.23
N TRP A 494 5.26 41.62 16.56
CA TRP A 494 4.76 41.59 15.18
C TRP A 494 3.32 42.04 15.09
N ALA A 495 2.46 41.65 16.04
CA ALA A 495 1.08 42.11 16.10
C ALA A 495 1.00 43.64 16.30
N ALA A 496 1.79 44.21 17.22
CA ALA A 496 1.83 45.66 17.44
C ALA A 496 2.29 46.43 16.17
N ILE A 497 3.33 45.96 15.48
CA ILE A 497 3.85 46.59 14.26
C ILE A 497 2.84 46.58 13.11
N SER A 498 1.95 45.59 13.08
CA SER A 498 1.05 45.34 11.95
C SER A 498 -0.42 45.60 12.26
N ASP A 499 -0.72 46.24 13.40
CA ASP A 499 -2.08 46.45 13.91
C ASP A 499 -2.90 45.14 13.99
N GLY A 500 -2.21 44.05 14.31
CA GLY A 500 -2.81 42.72 14.47
C GLY A 500 -3.48 42.53 15.82
N TYR A 501 -4.45 41.62 15.84
CA TYR A 501 -5.17 41.22 17.04
C TYR A 501 -4.74 39.85 17.54
N LEU A 502 -4.80 39.68 18.84
CA LEU A 502 -4.62 38.40 19.51
C LEU A 502 -5.93 37.94 20.14
N ARG A 503 -6.05 36.64 20.41
CA ARG A 503 -7.23 36.08 21.06
C ARG A 503 -7.34 36.60 22.50
N ALA A 504 -8.52 37.00 22.94
CA ALA A 504 -8.81 37.31 24.34
C ALA A 504 -8.96 36.03 25.17
N VAL A 505 -8.59 36.07 26.45
CA VAL A 505 -8.99 35.04 27.42
C VAL A 505 -10.52 35.01 27.45
N LYS A 506 -11.10 33.80 27.36
CA LYS A 506 -12.55 33.64 27.47
C LYS A 506 -12.98 34.05 28.88
N GLY A 507 -13.56 35.24 29.01
CA GLY A 507 -14.33 35.61 30.20
C GLY A 507 -15.59 34.75 30.33
N GLN A 508 -16.29 34.86 31.46
CA GLN A 508 -17.54 34.12 31.73
C GLN A 508 -18.65 34.40 30.68
N GLY A 509 -18.53 35.44 29.87
CA GLY A 509 -19.48 35.82 28.81
C GLY A 509 -19.42 35.06 27.47
N GLY A 510 -18.71 33.92 27.37
CA GLY A 510 -18.88 32.95 26.27
C GLY A 510 -18.28 33.27 24.89
N GLY A 511 -18.02 34.53 24.56
CA GLY A 511 -17.36 34.94 23.30
C GLY A 511 -15.84 35.06 23.44
N GLY A 512 -15.06 34.33 22.63
CA GLY A 512 -13.61 34.54 22.55
C GLY A 512 -13.30 35.79 21.74
N GLY A 513 -13.31 36.95 22.39
CA GLY A 513 -13.02 38.24 21.75
C GLY A 513 -11.61 38.34 21.16
N LEU A 514 -11.35 39.45 20.46
CA LEU A 514 -10.04 39.83 19.94
C LEU A 514 -9.52 41.04 20.72
N VAL A 515 -8.22 41.08 20.99
CA VAL A 515 -7.57 42.17 21.72
C VAL A 515 -6.52 42.80 20.80
N SER A 516 -6.60 44.11 20.59
CA SER A 516 -5.63 44.88 19.79
C SER A 516 -4.38 45.16 20.61
N VAL A 517 -3.20 44.80 20.10
CA VAL A 517 -1.92 44.98 20.80
C VAL A 517 -1.47 46.44 20.71
N ARG A 518 -2.05 47.32 21.54
CA ARG A 518 -1.59 48.71 21.76
C ARG A 518 -0.87 48.84 23.10
N GLU A 519 -0.17 49.96 23.31
CA GLU A 519 0.91 50.13 24.31
C GLU A 519 0.54 49.78 25.78
N ASP A 520 -0.74 49.79 26.17
CA ASP A 520 -1.19 49.49 27.54
C ASP A 520 -1.83 48.09 27.71
N LEU A 521 -1.46 47.12 26.89
CA LEU A 521 -2.11 45.82 26.95
C LEU A 521 -1.79 45.05 28.25
N ASP A 522 -2.81 44.75 29.04
CA ASP A 522 -2.68 43.73 30.09
C ASP A 522 -2.42 42.37 29.44
N LYS A 523 -1.16 41.90 29.51
CA LYS A 523 -0.73 40.61 28.97
C LYS A 523 -1.56 39.43 29.50
N LYS A 524 -2.22 39.58 30.66
CA LYS A 524 -3.11 38.56 31.24
C LYS A 524 -4.43 38.41 30.47
N SER A 525 -4.82 39.42 29.70
CA SER A 525 -6.03 39.38 28.86
C SER A 525 -5.87 38.54 27.59
N ILE A 526 -4.64 38.12 27.23
CA ILE A 526 -4.36 37.38 26.00
C ILE A 526 -4.54 35.87 26.20
N GLY A 527 -5.44 35.29 25.43
CA GLY A 527 -5.68 33.85 25.29
C GLY A 527 -4.66 33.18 24.37
N TRP A 528 -3.43 33.00 24.86
CA TRP A 528 -2.34 32.32 24.13
C TRP A 528 -2.70 30.91 23.66
N ALA A 529 -2.24 30.53 22.47
CA ALA A 529 -2.34 29.15 22.04
C ALA A 529 -1.45 28.26 22.95
N LYS A 530 -2.08 27.26 23.56
CA LYS A 530 -1.39 26.20 24.30
C LYS A 530 -0.54 25.37 23.32
N LEU A 531 0.51 24.74 23.84
CA LEU A 531 1.23 23.70 23.11
C LEU A 531 0.24 22.66 22.59
N LYS A 532 0.55 22.06 21.44
CA LYS A 532 -0.25 20.94 20.95
C LYS A 532 -0.32 19.88 22.06
N ARG A 533 -1.46 19.21 22.21
CA ARG A 533 -1.59 18.10 23.16
C ARG A 533 -0.83 16.87 22.64
N VAL A 534 -0.20 16.12 23.55
CA VAL A 534 0.62 14.95 23.21
C VAL A 534 -0.15 13.92 22.38
N ASP A 535 -1.36 13.56 22.80
CA ASP A 535 -2.25 12.64 22.09
C ASP A 535 -2.48 13.07 20.63
N ARG A 536 -2.75 14.36 20.42
CA ARG A 536 -2.95 14.96 19.09
C ARG A 536 -1.67 15.03 18.27
N ALA A 537 -0.51 15.18 18.91
CA ALA A 537 0.78 15.13 18.23
C ALA A 537 1.08 13.71 17.76
N VAL A 538 0.92 12.72 18.63
CA VAL A 538 1.08 11.29 18.31
C VAL A 538 0.15 10.89 17.17
N GLU A 539 -1.14 11.23 17.25
CA GLU A 539 -2.09 11.01 16.16
C GLU A 539 -1.60 11.55 14.81
N LYS A 540 -1.09 12.78 14.81
CA LYS A 540 -0.61 13.45 13.58
C LYS A 540 0.67 12.79 13.05
N ILE A 541 1.61 12.46 13.92
CA ILE A 541 2.89 11.80 13.57
C ILE A 541 2.61 10.44 12.94
N MET A 542 1.76 9.64 13.59
CA MET A 542 1.43 8.30 13.17
C MET A 542 0.68 8.26 11.83
N ARG A 543 -0.24 9.22 11.62
CA ARG A 543 -1.10 9.23 10.44
C ARG A 543 -0.47 9.94 9.25
N CYS A 544 0.14 11.09 9.47
CA CYS A 544 0.62 11.95 8.39
C CYS A 544 2.11 11.78 8.09
N TYR A 545 2.91 11.28 9.04
CA TYR A 545 4.38 11.29 8.96
C TYR A 545 5.04 9.93 9.15
N GLY A 546 4.26 8.84 9.13
CA GLY A 546 4.80 7.49 9.18
C GLY A 546 5.50 7.12 10.48
N GLY A 547 5.28 7.87 11.57
CA GLY A 547 6.03 7.71 12.82
C GLY A 547 7.23 8.67 12.98
N ASP A 548 7.58 9.44 11.95
CA ASP A 548 8.70 10.40 12.02
C ASP A 548 8.31 11.63 12.85
N VAL A 549 8.83 11.68 14.08
CA VAL A 549 8.63 12.79 15.03
C VAL A 549 9.19 14.10 14.48
N SER A 550 10.26 14.07 13.69
CA SER A 550 10.90 15.29 13.19
C SER A 550 10.00 16.09 12.25
N MET A 551 8.94 15.49 11.71
CA MET A 551 8.07 16.10 10.71
C MET A 551 6.93 16.95 11.33
N ILE A 552 6.74 16.93 12.65
CA ILE A 552 5.70 17.73 13.31
C ILE A 552 6.19 19.15 13.61
N VAL A 553 5.63 20.13 12.91
CA VAL A 553 6.09 21.53 12.92
C VAL A 553 5.20 22.48 13.73
N ASP A 554 4.12 21.97 14.31
CA ASP A 554 3.07 22.79 14.91
C ASP A 554 2.82 22.43 16.39
N ILE A 555 3.88 22.03 17.12
CA ILE A 555 3.82 21.84 18.58
C ILE A 555 3.81 23.20 19.28
N CYS A 556 4.80 24.04 18.99
CA CYS A 556 4.82 25.45 19.37
C CYS A 556 4.18 26.26 18.25
N ARG A 557 3.03 26.89 18.52
CA ARG A 557 2.28 27.62 17.51
C ARG A 557 1.53 28.80 18.09
N GLN A 558 1.30 29.83 17.29
CA GLN A 558 0.44 30.98 17.62
C GLN A 558 -0.37 31.43 16.39
N ASP A 559 -1.34 32.30 16.60
CA ASP A 559 -2.11 32.96 15.56
C ASP A 559 -2.17 34.48 15.79
N ILE A 560 -2.09 35.25 14.71
CA ILE A 560 -2.38 36.69 14.68
C ILE A 560 -3.56 36.90 13.72
N VAL A 561 -4.55 37.67 14.17
CA VAL A 561 -5.76 37.97 13.42
C VAL A 561 -5.68 39.37 12.84
N PHE A 562 -6.14 39.57 11.61
CA PHE A 562 -6.05 40.84 10.88
C PHE A 562 -7.38 41.20 10.25
N ASP A 563 -7.70 42.49 10.16
CA ASP A 563 -8.94 42.92 9.50
C ASP A 563 -8.84 42.86 7.98
N ASP A 564 -7.64 43.09 7.43
CA ASP A 564 -7.41 43.08 6.00
C ASP A 564 -6.09 42.42 5.57
N VAL A 565 -5.93 42.28 4.26
CA VAL A 565 -4.77 41.63 3.63
C VAL A 565 -3.52 42.52 3.69
N GLN A 566 -3.67 43.85 3.75
CA GLN A 566 -2.55 44.78 3.81
C GLN A 566 -1.82 44.65 5.16
N GLN A 567 -2.54 44.49 6.26
CA GLN A 567 -1.96 44.21 7.58
C GLN A 567 -1.17 42.89 7.60
N ILE A 568 -1.67 41.83 6.94
CA ILE A 568 -0.92 40.56 6.77
C ILE A 568 0.40 40.82 6.04
N ILE A 569 0.41 41.61 4.96
CA ILE A 569 1.63 41.95 4.22
C ILE A 569 2.59 42.75 5.10
N THR A 570 2.10 43.70 5.89
CA THR A 570 2.90 44.47 6.85
C THR A 570 3.53 43.54 7.89
N CYS A 571 2.76 42.61 8.46
CA CYS A 571 3.26 41.61 9.40
C CYS A 571 4.34 40.71 8.78
N LEU A 572 4.13 40.24 7.54
CA LEU A 572 5.13 39.41 6.84
C LEU A 572 6.44 40.15 6.64
N ARG A 573 6.40 41.44 6.29
CA ARG A 573 7.60 42.27 6.17
C ARG A 573 8.30 42.45 7.51
N ALA A 574 7.54 42.68 8.59
CA ALA A 574 8.09 42.77 9.93
C ALA A 574 8.81 41.49 10.35
N ILE A 575 8.20 40.32 10.11
CA ILE A 575 8.80 39.01 10.39
C ILE A 575 10.05 38.77 9.54
N THR A 576 10.01 39.11 8.25
CA THR A 576 11.14 38.91 7.32
C THR A 576 12.34 39.77 7.68
N ASN A 577 12.09 40.96 8.23
CA ASN A 577 13.13 41.89 8.67
C ASN A 577 13.63 41.60 10.11
N ASP A 578 13.03 40.64 10.80
CA ASP A 578 13.44 40.24 12.15
C ASP A 578 14.70 39.37 12.08
N ARG A 579 15.82 39.92 12.55
CA ARG A 579 17.14 39.28 12.50
C ARG A 579 17.23 37.99 13.31
N ASP A 580 16.33 37.79 14.27
CA ASP A 580 16.30 36.57 15.08
C ASP A 580 15.53 35.45 14.37
N VAL A 581 14.86 35.71 13.24
CA VAL A 581 13.97 34.74 12.58
C VAL A 581 14.64 34.12 11.36
N HIS A 582 14.61 32.79 11.31
CA HIS A 582 15.00 32.03 10.13
C HIS A 582 13.78 31.40 9.50
N MET A 583 13.36 31.94 8.35
CA MET A 583 12.22 31.41 7.60
C MET A 583 12.55 30.06 6.99
N LEU A 584 11.73 29.06 7.32
CA LEU A 584 11.85 27.71 6.79
C LEU A 584 10.85 27.41 5.69
N GLY A 585 9.69 28.05 5.67
CA GLY A 585 8.72 27.91 4.59
C GLY A 585 7.40 28.62 4.85
N VAL A 586 6.59 28.76 3.81
CA VAL A 586 5.31 29.47 3.83
C VAL A 586 4.22 28.63 3.15
N LYS A 587 3.04 28.58 3.75
CA LYS A 587 1.85 28.00 3.15
C LYS A 587 0.76 29.07 3.04
N ASN A 588 0.53 29.55 1.82
CA ASN A 588 -0.49 30.55 1.53
C ASN A 588 -1.80 29.89 1.05
N SER A 589 -2.78 29.75 1.96
CA SER A 589 -4.15 29.32 1.58
C SER A 589 -5.11 30.48 1.28
N LEU A 590 -4.62 31.73 1.34
CA LEU A 590 -5.28 32.90 0.78
C LEU A 590 -4.91 33.11 -0.71
N SER A 591 -4.16 32.19 -1.33
CA SER A 591 -3.94 32.27 -2.77
C SER A 591 -5.24 32.04 -3.55
N THR A 592 -5.40 32.78 -4.64
CA THR A 592 -6.43 32.59 -5.68
C THR A 592 -6.36 31.21 -6.32
N LYS A 593 -5.17 30.59 -6.35
CA LYS A 593 -4.93 29.24 -6.90
C LYS A 593 -5.15 28.13 -5.87
N PHE A 594 -5.45 28.46 -4.62
CA PHE A 594 -5.59 27.46 -3.57
C PHE A 594 -6.92 26.70 -3.67
N ASP A 595 -6.83 25.38 -3.81
CA ASP A 595 -7.97 24.46 -3.74
C ASP A 595 -8.49 24.33 -2.29
N SER A 596 -9.57 25.06 -2.01
CA SER A 596 -10.19 25.10 -0.69
C SER A 596 -10.90 23.80 -0.30
N SER A 597 -11.18 22.90 -1.24
CA SER A 597 -11.80 21.60 -0.96
C SER A 597 -10.92 20.74 -0.05
N ARG A 598 -9.60 20.95 -0.08
CA ARG A 598 -8.62 20.23 0.75
C ARG A 598 -8.59 20.68 2.21
N SER A 599 -9.07 21.88 2.50
CA SER A 599 -9.09 22.46 3.84
C SER A 599 -10.49 22.67 4.39
N ALA A 600 -11.53 22.18 3.71
CA ALA A 600 -12.93 22.48 4.02
C ALA A 600 -13.19 24.00 4.07
N GLY A 601 -12.59 24.75 3.15
CA GLY A 601 -12.75 26.20 3.07
C GLY A 601 -11.83 27.00 3.97
N TYR A 602 -11.13 26.41 4.94
CA TYR A 602 -10.24 27.16 5.82
C TYR A 602 -9.11 27.86 5.04
N ARG A 603 -8.94 29.16 5.29
CA ARG A 603 -7.91 30.01 4.66
C ARG A 603 -7.12 30.82 5.69
N HIS A 604 -5.81 30.88 5.49
CA HIS A 604 -4.81 31.59 6.30
C HIS A 604 -3.44 31.56 5.59
N VAL A 605 -2.49 32.35 6.05
CA VAL A 605 -1.06 32.16 5.74
C VAL A 605 -0.41 31.49 6.93
N ALA A 606 0.19 30.31 6.75
CA ALA A 606 0.98 29.65 7.79
C ALA A 606 2.47 29.81 7.50
N LEU A 607 3.22 30.27 8.48
CA LEU A 607 4.67 30.43 8.45
C LEU A 607 5.32 29.36 9.30
N TYR A 608 6.42 28.80 8.79
CA TYR A 608 7.28 27.89 9.53
C TYR A 608 8.66 28.53 9.64
N PHE A 609 9.16 28.69 10.86
CA PHE A 609 10.43 29.36 11.11
C PHE A 609 11.06 28.90 12.41
N ASN A 610 12.33 29.23 12.60
CA ASN A 610 13.03 29.13 13.87
C ASN A 610 13.33 30.51 14.42
N ILE A 611 13.52 30.61 15.74
CA ILE A 611 13.99 31.84 16.39
C ILE A 611 15.38 31.54 16.93
N SER A 612 16.39 32.27 16.47
CA SER A 612 17.80 32.09 16.83
C SER A 612 18.38 33.38 17.40
N ASN A 613 17.99 33.67 18.64
CA ASN A 613 18.56 34.73 19.46
C ASN A 613 19.41 34.15 20.60
N LYS A 614 20.07 35.01 21.39
CA LYS A 614 20.93 34.58 22.51
C LYS A 614 20.21 33.63 23.49
N GLU A 615 18.96 33.92 23.83
CA GLU A 615 18.15 33.15 24.79
C GLU A 615 17.82 31.74 24.27
N THR A 616 17.38 31.63 23.02
CA THR A 616 17.02 30.35 22.38
C THR A 616 18.24 29.49 22.08
N ILE A 617 19.39 30.10 21.78
CA ILE A 617 20.68 29.40 21.64
C ILE A 617 21.12 28.85 23.00
N ALA A 618 21.10 29.67 24.05
CA ALA A 618 21.44 29.25 25.41
C ALA A 618 20.53 28.11 25.91
N SER A 619 19.24 28.19 25.58
CA SER A 619 18.23 27.17 25.93
C SER A 619 18.24 25.97 25.00
N ARG A 620 19.14 25.89 24.00
CA ARG A 620 19.23 24.76 23.07
C ARG A 620 17.93 24.49 22.28
N CYS A 621 17.13 25.53 22.04
CA CYS A 621 15.86 25.46 21.32
C CYS A 621 15.81 26.32 20.05
N SER A 622 16.92 26.95 19.67
CA SER A 622 17.01 27.84 18.49
C SER A 622 16.74 27.18 17.14
N ARG A 623 16.77 25.84 17.07
CA ARG A 623 16.47 25.04 15.87
C ARG A 623 15.08 24.40 15.88
N HIS A 624 14.28 24.64 16.91
CA HIS A 624 12.90 24.16 16.96
C HIS A 624 12.03 24.99 16.00
N VAL A 625 11.15 24.31 15.27
CA VAL A 625 10.26 24.92 14.28
C VAL A 625 8.98 25.38 14.97
N CYS A 626 8.67 26.66 14.83
CA CYS A 626 7.40 27.26 15.20
C CYS A 626 6.45 27.34 14.00
N GLU A 627 5.14 27.28 14.28
CA GLU A 627 4.10 27.62 13.30
C GLU A 627 3.40 28.94 13.72
N LEU A 628 3.35 29.93 12.82
CA LEU A 628 2.53 31.12 13.00
C LEU A 628 1.44 31.18 11.93
N GLN A 629 0.19 31.30 12.35
CA GLN A 629 -0.94 31.46 11.43
C GLN A 629 -1.39 32.93 11.38
N LEU A 630 -1.39 33.51 10.19
CA LEU A 630 -1.93 34.84 9.91
C LEU A 630 -3.34 34.66 9.33
N VAL A 631 -4.36 35.12 10.05
CA VAL A 631 -5.78 34.81 9.75
C VAL A 631 -6.56 36.11 9.59
N LEU A 632 -7.42 36.22 8.57
CA LEU A 632 -8.34 37.36 8.49
C LEU A 632 -9.46 37.22 9.53
N SER A 633 -9.87 38.33 10.16
CA SER A 633 -10.89 38.38 11.21
C SER A 633 -12.21 37.80 10.72
N LYS A 634 -12.58 38.08 9.47
CA LYS A 634 -13.74 37.46 8.81
C LYS A 634 -13.69 35.92 8.82
N PHE A 635 -12.53 35.31 8.55
CA PHE A 635 -12.35 33.85 8.59
C PHE A 635 -12.22 33.28 10.00
N TYR A 636 -11.61 34.05 10.89
CA TYR A 636 -11.50 33.70 12.31
C TYR A 636 -12.88 33.60 12.96
N ASN A 637 -13.78 34.54 12.67
CA ASN A 637 -15.14 34.59 13.23
C ASN A 637 -16.03 33.43 12.77
N LEU A 638 -15.75 32.83 11.60
CA LEU A 638 -16.46 31.62 11.14
C LEU A 638 -16.07 30.36 11.94
N LYS A 639 -14.95 30.39 12.66
CA LYS A 639 -14.43 29.24 13.40
C LYS A 639 -15.20 29.01 14.70
N SER A 640 -16.28 28.24 14.60
CA SER A 640 -16.96 27.70 15.79
C SER A 640 -16.21 26.49 16.38
N SER A 641 -16.41 26.22 17.67
CA SER A 641 -15.88 25.01 18.34
C SER A 641 -16.38 23.74 17.65
N GLU A 642 -17.65 23.74 17.26
CA GLU A 642 -18.31 22.62 16.59
C GLU A 642 -17.85 22.46 15.13
N GLY A 643 -17.70 23.56 14.38
CA GLY A 643 -17.10 23.53 13.04
C GLY A 643 -15.65 23.03 13.07
N HIS A 644 -14.87 23.43 14.07
CA HIS A 644 -13.52 22.90 14.25
C HIS A 644 -13.50 21.39 14.51
N ARG A 645 -14.47 20.87 15.27
CA ARG A 645 -14.63 19.43 15.52
C ARG A 645 -14.96 18.67 14.23
N ARG A 646 -15.89 19.18 13.42
CA ARG A 646 -16.20 18.62 12.08
C ARG A 646 -15.00 18.67 11.15
N TYR A 647 -14.27 19.78 11.12
CA TYR A 647 -13.02 19.91 10.36
C TYR A 647 -11.97 18.87 10.78
N ILE A 648 -11.78 18.63 12.08
CA ILE A 648 -10.88 17.58 12.56
C ILE A 648 -11.33 16.21 12.04
N CYS A 649 -12.63 15.91 12.11
CA CYS A 649 -13.19 14.67 11.58
C CYS A 649 -12.95 14.52 10.07
N PHE A 650 -13.30 15.55 9.30
CA PHE A 650 -13.06 15.63 7.86
C PHE A 650 -11.59 15.38 7.52
N ARG A 651 -10.68 16.13 8.12
CA ARG A 651 -9.24 15.96 7.92
C ARG A 651 -8.81 14.53 8.27
N ASN A 652 -9.32 13.99 9.38
CA ASN A 652 -8.98 12.64 9.79
C ASN A 652 -9.49 11.56 8.81
N LEU A 653 -10.58 11.81 8.10
CA LEU A 653 -11.11 10.92 7.06
C LEU A 653 -10.39 11.07 5.72
N MET A 654 -9.82 12.25 5.45
CA MET A 654 -9.21 12.58 4.15
C MET A 654 -7.77 12.12 4.01
N GLY A 655 -7.11 11.72 5.10
CA GLY A 655 -5.67 11.40 5.13
C GLY A 655 -4.88 12.58 5.66
#